data_AF-A0A950ETF0-F1
#
_entry.id   AF-A0A950ETF0-F1
#
_cell.length_a   1.000
_cell.length_b   1.000
_cell.length_c   1.000
_cell.angle_alpha   90.00
_cell.angle_beta   90.00
_cell.angle_gamma   90.00
#
_symmetry.space_group_name_H-M   'P 1'
#
loop_
_entity.id
_entity.type
_entity.pdbx_description
1 polymer ?
#
loop_
_entity_poly.entity_id
_entity_poly.type
_entity_poly.pdbx_seq_one_letter_code
_entity_poly.pdbx_strand_id
1 'polypeptide(L)'
;MHRGEVFVALRGPNFDGHHYIPAALAAGASALVIDRPSALPTGVAVPVIAVADTKAAYLAGAAAARRCATRTMVVAVTGSAGKTTTKAFVAQLVGRFRRVVASPQNENNELGVAHLCYALDDSVDVAVAEFGARHPGEIAELVEIAAPDVGVLVNIAESHLEFFESREQLARTKFAIFGAGARAVCNADDEWTRRLAAETGIAQRALWVRLCGESEVPGLTLEAGQPRDGKVALSLGASHAFAAWHLVGEHHLRDALLAAGAALQCGLRFEEAIEGFGELRLPPGRFELHALPQGATAVYDAYNASPTSMHYALHAFTLLPAARHIAVLGSMAELGPDARAGHERTGAEAVLAGVDALYCGGDHAQSIARGALDAGMDPRAVHTYVTNAEIARTLGEHVRSGDALLLKGSRVQRMEEILNALLARPVGGARTDSTGASPRGESSQGSSFAAPSAALATSGGSANGAARPRVATSRPQSASISFVVDAPELPQCIIALPVRTPIVKSGDDLDRLVAECVRGIASPDDVVCVSETAVAIAQGRSIPAEAIRPSALARLLADQAGSYATMSQPESVQLVIEQVGTARVVAAAVAGAAGRLIGRRGDFYRLLGSAVAEIDGYTGTMPPYERHIVLGPLEPDAAAAQIAKACGAYVAIVDANDLHKAEVLGASDGVIADSVRQCLLGNPHGNSDQQTPLVVLKYRPAQGSPAASPLHA
;
A
#
# COMPACT_ATOMS: atom_id res chain seq x y z
N MET A 1 -22.23 -31.68 7.56
CA MET A 1 -22.45 -32.89 6.77
C MET A 1 -23.94 -33.12 6.62
N HIS A 2 -24.38 -33.44 5.41
CA HIS A 2 -25.75 -33.78 5.04
C HIS A 2 -25.84 -35.24 4.56
N ARG A 3 -27.06 -35.78 4.58
CA ARG A 3 -27.34 -37.14 4.11
C ARG A 3 -26.89 -37.31 2.67
N GLY A 4 -26.14 -38.36 2.38
CA GLY A 4 -25.66 -38.69 1.03
C GLY A 4 -24.26 -38.14 0.70
N GLU A 5 -23.69 -37.28 1.54
CA GLU A 5 -22.32 -36.76 1.34
C GLU A 5 -21.24 -37.79 1.69
N VAL A 6 -20.05 -37.57 1.15
CA VAL A 6 -18.84 -38.33 1.50
C VAL A 6 -18.11 -37.62 2.65
N PHE A 7 -17.79 -38.35 3.71
CA PHE A 7 -17.02 -37.80 4.84
C PHE A 7 -15.53 -38.04 4.64
N VAL A 8 -14.70 -37.01 4.77
CA VAL A 8 -13.25 -37.11 4.69
C VAL A 8 -12.63 -36.78 6.05
N ALA A 9 -11.95 -37.76 6.65
CA ALA A 9 -11.39 -37.65 7.98
C ALA A 9 -10.03 -36.91 7.99
N LEU A 10 -10.06 -35.60 7.73
CA LEU A 10 -8.86 -34.75 7.72
C LEU A 10 -8.21 -34.65 9.11
N ARG A 11 -6.88 -34.49 9.13
CA ARG A 11 -6.09 -34.27 10.35
C ARG A 11 -5.36 -32.94 10.29
N GLY A 12 -5.28 -32.27 11.44
CA GLY A 12 -4.53 -31.04 11.62
C GLY A 12 -3.80 -31.05 12.97
N PRO A 13 -3.01 -30.01 13.29
CA PRO A 13 -2.21 -29.97 14.51
C PRO A 13 -3.02 -30.14 15.80
N ASN A 14 -4.25 -29.64 15.80
CA ASN A 14 -5.15 -29.62 16.97
C ASN A 14 -6.45 -30.42 16.76
N PHE A 15 -6.54 -31.23 15.70
CA PHE A 15 -7.79 -31.89 15.30
C PHE A 15 -7.54 -33.21 14.56
N ASP A 16 -8.33 -34.25 14.86
CA ASP A 16 -8.37 -35.50 14.10
C ASP A 16 -9.82 -35.82 13.69
N GLY A 17 -10.09 -35.77 12.39
CA GLY A 17 -11.39 -36.01 11.79
C GLY A 17 -11.94 -37.41 12.02
N HIS A 18 -11.08 -38.39 12.33
CA HIS A 18 -11.52 -39.75 12.62
C HIS A 18 -12.41 -39.83 13.87
N HIS A 19 -12.24 -38.90 14.82
CA HIS A 19 -13.10 -38.82 16.01
C HIS A 19 -14.57 -38.51 15.67
N TYR A 20 -14.84 -37.98 14.47
CA TYR A 20 -16.17 -37.58 14.03
C TYR A 20 -16.85 -38.62 13.13
N ILE A 21 -16.22 -39.76 12.85
CA ILE A 21 -16.80 -40.84 12.04
C ILE A 21 -18.17 -41.28 12.57
N PRO A 22 -18.38 -41.52 13.89
CA PRO A 22 -19.71 -41.90 14.39
C PRO A 22 -20.78 -40.83 14.11
N ALA A 23 -20.42 -39.56 14.27
CA ALA A 23 -21.32 -38.44 13.99
C ALA A 23 -21.64 -38.32 12.49
N ALA A 24 -20.64 -38.52 11.62
CA ALA A 24 -20.81 -38.52 10.17
C ALA A 24 -21.75 -39.65 9.71
N LEU A 25 -21.58 -40.87 10.24
CA LEU A 25 -22.46 -42.00 9.96
C LEU A 25 -23.89 -41.72 10.44
N ALA A 26 -24.06 -41.17 11.65
CA ALA A 26 -25.37 -40.79 12.18
C ALA A 26 -26.05 -39.69 11.33
N ALA A 27 -25.27 -38.78 10.74
CA ALA A 27 -25.75 -37.76 9.81
C ALA A 27 -26.10 -38.31 8.41
N GLY A 28 -25.82 -39.59 8.14
CA GLY A 28 -26.16 -40.26 6.89
C GLY A 28 -25.08 -40.16 5.81
N ALA A 29 -23.80 -40.15 6.20
CA ALA A 29 -22.68 -40.30 5.27
C ALA A 29 -22.87 -41.47 4.32
N SER A 30 -22.62 -41.26 3.02
CA SER A 30 -22.72 -42.31 2.00
C SER A 30 -21.41 -43.08 1.80
N ALA A 31 -20.28 -42.48 2.18
CA ALA A 31 -18.96 -43.12 2.20
C ALA A 31 -18.02 -42.39 3.16
N LEU A 32 -16.92 -43.07 3.55
CA LEU A 32 -15.85 -42.51 4.37
C LEU A 32 -14.51 -42.54 3.63
N VAL A 33 -13.72 -41.49 3.72
CA VAL A 33 -12.31 -41.45 3.29
C VAL A 33 -11.43 -41.31 4.53
N ILE A 34 -10.55 -42.28 4.77
CA ILE A 34 -9.75 -42.38 6.00
C ILE A 34 -8.31 -42.81 5.71
N ASP A 35 -7.38 -42.45 6.59
CA ASP A 35 -6.00 -42.96 6.56
C ASP A 35 -5.68 -43.94 7.70
N ARG A 36 -6.61 -44.10 8.65
CA ARG A 36 -6.47 -45.00 9.79
C ARG A 36 -7.63 -45.98 9.88
N PRO A 37 -7.58 -47.14 9.18
CA PRO A 37 -8.63 -48.16 9.22
C PRO A 37 -8.98 -48.66 10.63
N SER A 38 -8.01 -48.65 11.56
CA SER A 38 -8.25 -49.03 12.97
C SER A 38 -9.15 -48.08 13.74
N ALA A 39 -9.43 -46.88 13.22
CA ALA A 39 -10.36 -45.92 13.83
C ALA A 39 -11.83 -46.18 13.45
N LEU A 40 -12.11 -47.16 12.57
CA LEU A 40 -13.47 -47.51 12.18
C LEU A 40 -14.21 -48.23 13.32
N PRO A 41 -15.45 -47.84 13.64
CA PRO A 41 -16.34 -48.64 14.47
C PRO A 41 -16.60 -50.03 13.84
N THR A 42 -16.96 -51.01 14.66
CA THR A 42 -17.44 -52.30 14.15
C THR A 42 -18.80 -52.14 13.46
N GLY A 43 -18.99 -52.82 12.33
CA GLY A 43 -20.28 -52.84 11.61
C GLY A 43 -20.56 -51.61 10.74
N VAL A 44 -19.53 -50.88 10.28
CA VAL A 44 -19.70 -49.79 9.31
C VAL A 44 -20.28 -50.35 7.99
N ALA A 45 -21.49 -49.90 7.64
CA ALA A 45 -22.25 -50.41 6.50
C ALA A 45 -22.11 -49.57 5.21
N VAL A 46 -21.27 -48.53 5.23
CA VAL A 46 -21.02 -47.64 4.09
C VAL A 46 -19.65 -47.95 3.47
N PRO A 47 -19.46 -47.72 2.16
CA PRO A 47 -18.15 -47.80 1.53
C PRO A 47 -17.07 -47.00 2.27
N VAL A 48 -15.88 -47.60 2.41
CA VAL A 48 -14.71 -46.96 2.99
C VAL A 48 -13.58 -46.93 1.97
N ILE A 49 -13.06 -45.74 1.71
CA ILE A 49 -11.91 -45.47 0.86
C ILE A 49 -10.71 -45.25 1.78
N ALA A 50 -9.89 -46.29 1.96
CA ALA A 50 -8.65 -46.19 2.71
C ALA A 50 -7.53 -45.62 1.84
N VAL A 51 -6.89 -44.55 2.32
CA VAL A 51 -5.81 -43.84 1.62
C VAL A 51 -4.59 -43.72 2.53
N ALA A 52 -3.43 -43.38 1.96
CA ALA A 52 -2.23 -43.13 2.76
C ALA A 52 -2.29 -41.78 3.52
N ASP A 53 -2.91 -40.78 2.89
CA ASP A 53 -3.06 -39.42 3.44
C ASP A 53 -4.43 -38.86 3.00
N THR A 54 -5.27 -38.53 3.97
CA THR A 54 -6.62 -38.00 3.73
C THR A 54 -6.63 -36.61 3.13
N LYS A 55 -5.67 -35.75 3.48
CA LYS A 55 -5.54 -34.40 2.91
C LYS A 55 -5.11 -34.51 1.45
N ALA A 56 -4.07 -35.29 1.15
CA ALA A 56 -3.61 -35.47 -0.23
C ALA A 56 -4.73 -36.05 -1.12
N ALA A 57 -5.48 -37.04 -0.62
CA ALA A 57 -6.63 -37.59 -1.33
C ALA A 57 -7.74 -36.56 -1.55
N TYR A 58 -8.02 -35.72 -0.55
CA TYR A 58 -9.00 -34.63 -0.65
C TYR A 58 -8.61 -33.62 -1.74
N LEU A 59 -7.35 -33.19 -1.78
CA LEU A 59 -6.88 -32.24 -2.80
C LEU A 59 -6.85 -32.86 -4.21
N ALA A 60 -6.43 -34.12 -4.33
CA ALA A 60 -6.43 -34.84 -5.61
C ALA A 60 -7.84 -35.05 -6.17
N GLY A 61 -8.82 -35.37 -5.31
CA GLY A 61 -10.22 -35.48 -5.70
C GLY A 61 -10.81 -34.14 -6.14
N ALA A 62 -10.41 -33.02 -5.50
CA ALA A 62 -10.83 -31.69 -5.90
C ALA A 62 -10.29 -31.31 -7.28
N ALA A 63 -9.01 -31.60 -7.54
CA ALA A 63 -8.41 -31.41 -8.86
C ALA A 63 -9.11 -32.27 -9.93
N ALA A 64 -9.53 -33.50 -9.59
CA ALA A 64 -10.32 -34.34 -10.47
C ALA A 64 -11.71 -33.74 -10.74
N ALA A 65 -12.41 -33.25 -9.70
CA ALA A 65 -13.70 -32.58 -9.84
C ALA A 65 -13.60 -31.34 -10.75
N ARG A 66 -12.56 -30.51 -10.56
CA ARG A 66 -12.27 -29.36 -11.42
C ARG A 66 -12.14 -29.77 -12.89
N ARG A 67 -11.40 -30.84 -13.18
CA ARG A 67 -11.22 -31.35 -14.55
C ARG A 67 -12.51 -31.86 -15.17
N CYS A 68 -13.45 -32.35 -14.37
CA CYS A 68 -14.78 -32.79 -14.83
C CYS A 68 -15.72 -31.60 -15.15
N ALA A 69 -15.55 -30.45 -14.50
CA ALA A 69 -16.31 -29.23 -14.76
C ALA A 69 -15.81 -28.49 -16.02
N THR A 70 -15.94 -29.14 -17.17
CA THR A 70 -15.32 -28.69 -18.44
C THR A 70 -15.89 -27.39 -19.00
N ARG A 71 -17.11 -26.99 -18.60
CA ARG A 71 -17.75 -25.76 -19.09
C ARG A 71 -17.55 -24.56 -18.18
N THR A 72 -17.10 -24.78 -16.94
CA THR A 72 -16.88 -23.73 -15.95
C THR A 72 -15.48 -23.14 -16.10
N MET A 73 -15.40 -21.82 -16.25
CA MET A 73 -14.12 -21.10 -16.15
C MET A 73 -13.78 -20.79 -14.69
N VAL A 74 -12.53 -20.95 -14.29
CA VAL A 74 -12.03 -20.56 -12.97
C VAL A 74 -11.17 -19.30 -13.08
N VAL A 75 -11.57 -18.26 -12.36
CA VAL A 75 -10.81 -17.03 -12.16
C VAL A 75 -10.15 -17.09 -10.78
N ALA A 76 -8.83 -17.10 -10.74
CA ALA A 76 -8.06 -17.01 -9.49
C ALA A 76 -7.53 -15.59 -9.30
N VAL A 77 -7.63 -15.07 -8.07
CA VAL A 77 -7.15 -13.74 -7.69
C VAL A 77 -6.12 -13.85 -6.59
N THR A 78 -4.92 -13.29 -6.78
CA THR A 78 -3.90 -13.18 -5.72
C THR A 78 -3.26 -11.79 -5.67
N GLY A 79 -2.51 -11.53 -4.61
CA GLY A 79 -1.88 -10.24 -4.33
C GLY A 79 -1.54 -10.07 -2.85
N SER A 80 -0.87 -8.99 -2.50
CA SER A 80 -0.61 -8.64 -1.09
C SER A 80 -1.84 -7.97 -0.46
N ALA A 81 -2.41 -6.97 -1.13
CA ALA A 81 -3.64 -6.27 -0.73
C ALA A 81 -4.68 -6.23 -1.87
N GLY A 82 -5.97 -6.10 -1.55
CA GLY A 82 -7.05 -5.96 -2.55
C GLY A 82 -7.63 -7.26 -3.13
N LYS A 83 -7.10 -8.44 -2.75
CA LYS A 83 -7.58 -9.76 -3.22
C LYS A 83 -9.08 -9.96 -3.05
N THR A 84 -9.57 -9.81 -1.82
CA THR A 84 -10.97 -10.07 -1.46
C THR A 84 -11.91 -9.10 -2.18
N THR A 85 -11.52 -7.83 -2.28
CA THR A 85 -12.27 -6.79 -2.99
C THR A 85 -12.29 -7.09 -4.50
N THR A 86 -11.15 -7.36 -5.11
CA THR A 86 -11.05 -7.73 -6.53
C THR A 86 -11.88 -8.96 -6.84
N LYS A 87 -11.79 -10.04 -6.05
CA LYS A 87 -12.63 -11.25 -6.20
C LYS A 87 -14.12 -10.90 -6.17
N ALA A 88 -14.55 -10.09 -5.21
CA ALA A 88 -15.95 -9.69 -5.08
C ALA A 88 -16.41 -8.84 -6.27
N PHE A 89 -15.56 -7.96 -6.79
CA PHE A 89 -15.85 -7.17 -7.99
C PHE A 89 -15.90 -8.05 -9.24
N VAL A 90 -15.02 -9.04 -9.40
CA VAL A 90 -15.10 -10.02 -10.49
C VAL A 90 -16.47 -10.71 -10.45
N ALA A 91 -16.86 -11.21 -9.27
CA ALA A 91 -18.13 -11.89 -9.12
C ALA A 91 -19.33 -10.98 -9.44
N GLN A 92 -19.28 -9.72 -9.03
CA GLN A 92 -20.34 -8.74 -9.31
C GLN A 92 -20.43 -8.39 -10.80
N LEU A 93 -19.31 -8.08 -11.46
CA LEU A 93 -19.31 -7.69 -12.87
C LEU A 93 -19.65 -8.86 -13.80
N VAL A 94 -19.02 -10.01 -13.58
CA VAL A 94 -19.28 -11.21 -14.39
C VAL A 94 -20.67 -11.78 -14.11
N GLY A 95 -21.14 -11.70 -12.86
CA GLY A 95 -22.44 -12.20 -12.40
C GLY A 95 -23.65 -11.53 -13.06
N ARG A 96 -23.46 -10.34 -13.66
CA ARG A 96 -24.50 -9.67 -14.44
C ARG A 96 -24.85 -10.43 -15.73
N PHE A 97 -23.88 -11.16 -16.28
CA PHE A 97 -23.99 -11.80 -17.60
C PHE A 97 -23.88 -13.33 -17.54
N ARG A 98 -23.38 -13.88 -16.43
CA ARG A 98 -23.02 -15.29 -16.28
C ARG A 98 -23.43 -15.80 -14.91
N ARG A 99 -23.67 -17.10 -14.78
CA ARG A 99 -23.86 -17.77 -13.48
C ARG A 99 -22.51 -17.90 -12.78
N VAL A 100 -22.36 -17.19 -11.66
CA VAL A 100 -21.11 -17.12 -10.91
C VAL A 100 -21.24 -17.82 -9.57
N VAL A 101 -20.21 -18.59 -9.21
CA VAL A 101 -19.95 -19.02 -7.82
C VAL A 101 -18.62 -18.40 -7.38
N ALA A 102 -18.54 -17.92 -6.15
CA ALA A 102 -17.31 -17.37 -5.59
C ALA A 102 -16.98 -18.06 -4.26
N SER A 103 -15.69 -18.27 -3.98
CA SER A 103 -15.29 -18.84 -2.70
C SER A 103 -15.68 -17.90 -1.54
N PRO A 104 -16.05 -18.44 -0.36
CA PRO A 104 -16.16 -17.65 0.87
C PRO A 104 -14.88 -16.85 1.17
N GLN A 105 -14.99 -15.76 1.93
CA GLN A 105 -13.87 -14.81 2.11
C GLN A 105 -12.65 -15.40 2.84
N ASN A 106 -12.86 -16.35 3.75
CA ASN A 106 -11.82 -17.04 4.52
C ASN A 106 -11.31 -18.33 3.86
N GLU A 107 -11.88 -18.73 2.72
CA GLU A 107 -11.54 -19.95 2.00
C GLU A 107 -10.60 -19.62 0.83
N ASN A 108 -9.35 -19.34 1.17
CA ASN A 108 -8.29 -18.98 0.23
C ASN A 108 -7.03 -19.86 0.30
N ASN A 109 -7.08 -20.91 1.12
CA ASN A 109 -6.04 -21.93 1.24
C ASN A 109 -6.43 -23.20 0.47
N GLU A 110 -5.60 -24.23 0.53
CA GLU A 110 -5.74 -25.48 -0.22
C GLU A 110 -7.05 -26.21 0.07
N LEU A 111 -7.52 -26.16 1.32
CA LEU A 111 -8.78 -26.80 1.72
C LEU A 111 -10.00 -26.05 1.20
N GLY A 112 -9.99 -24.71 1.28
CA GLY A 112 -11.06 -23.86 0.78
C GLY A 112 -11.18 -23.89 -0.74
N VAL A 113 -10.05 -23.81 -1.44
CA VAL A 113 -10.01 -23.93 -2.91
C VAL A 113 -10.46 -25.32 -3.36
N ALA A 114 -10.05 -26.38 -2.65
CA ALA A 114 -10.55 -27.73 -2.92
C ALA A 114 -12.07 -27.85 -2.71
N HIS A 115 -12.62 -27.22 -1.66
CA HIS A 115 -14.05 -27.21 -1.40
C HIS A 115 -14.84 -26.55 -2.55
N LEU A 116 -14.36 -25.40 -3.05
CA LEU A 116 -14.94 -24.76 -4.24
C LEU A 116 -14.94 -25.72 -5.44
N CYS A 117 -13.82 -26.42 -5.70
CA CYS A 117 -13.71 -27.32 -6.85
C CYS A 117 -14.70 -28.48 -6.79
N TYR A 118 -15.00 -29.01 -5.60
CA TYR A 118 -16.03 -30.04 -5.42
C TYR A 118 -17.46 -29.53 -5.66
N ALA A 119 -17.68 -28.23 -5.51
CA ALA A 119 -18.97 -27.60 -5.77
C ALA A 119 -19.19 -27.22 -7.24
N LEU A 120 -18.18 -27.42 -8.11
CA LEU A 120 -18.29 -27.07 -9.52
C LEU A 120 -19.03 -28.16 -10.31
N ASP A 121 -19.98 -27.71 -11.12
CA ASP A 121 -20.62 -28.48 -12.16
C ASP A 121 -20.88 -27.59 -13.40
N ASP A 122 -21.32 -28.21 -14.49
CA ASP A 122 -21.56 -27.51 -15.77
C ASP A 122 -22.76 -26.53 -15.74
N SER A 123 -23.44 -26.37 -14.59
CA SER A 123 -24.44 -25.32 -14.36
C SER A 123 -23.81 -24.00 -13.87
N VAL A 124 -22.52 -23.98 -13.55
CA VAL A 124 -21.77 -22.76 -13.22
C VAL A 124 -20.97 -22.32 -14.45
N ASP A 125 -21.12 -21.06 -14.86
CA ASP A 125 -20.39 -20.54 -16.02
C ASP A 125 -18.98 -20.06 -15.59
N VAL A 126 -18.88 -19.40 -14.43
CA VAL A 126 -17.62 -18.87 -13.89
C VAL A 126 -17.53 -19.11 -12.38
N ALA A 127 -16.40 -19.66 -11.93
CA ALA A 127 -16.04 -19.74 -10.52
C ALA A 127 -14.92 -18.76 -10.20
N VAL A 128 -15.02 -18.03 -9.09
CA VAL A 128 -14.02 -17.02 -8.69
C VAL A 128 -13.42 -17.40 -7.33
N ALA A 129 -12.11 -17.57 -7.27
CA ALA A 129 -11.38 -17.97 -6.08
C ALA A 129 -10.34 -16.92 -5.68
N GLU A 130 -10.22 -16.68 -4.38
CA GLU A 130 -9.06 -15.97 -3.83
C GLU A 130 -7.96 -16.99 -3.51
N PHE A 131 -6.73 -16.74 -3.98
CA PHE A 131 -5.56 -17.56 -3.66
C PHE A 131 -4.67 -16.81 -2.67
N GLY A 132 -4.65 -17.32 -1.43
CA GLY A 132 -3.80 -16.84 -0.35
C GLY A 132 -2.48 -17.62 -0.32
N ALA A 133 -1.40 -16.93 0.07
CA ALA A 133 -0.15 -17.58 0.42
C ALA A 133 0.54 -16.84 1.56
N ARG A 134 0.97 -17.63 2.53
CA ARG A 134 1.82 -17.31 3.67
C ARG A 134 3.23 -17.86 3.47
N HIS A 135 3.38 -18.99 2.78
CA HIS A 135 4.67 -19.64 2.56
C HIS A 135 5.01 -19.78 1.06
N PRO A 136 6.30 -19.92 0.72
CA PRO A 136 6.72 -20.21 -0.65
C PRO A 136 6.06 -21.48 -1.22
N GLY A 137 5.64 -21.41 -2.47
CA GLY A 137 5.05 -22.54 -3.21
C GLY A 137 3.54 -22.74 -3.03
N GLU A 138 2.90 -22.11 -2.03
CA GLU A 138 1.47 -22.34 -1.77
C GLU A 138 0.55 -21.95 -2.94
N ILE A 139 0.82 -20.83 -3.63
CA ILE A 139 0.04 -20.46 -4.83
C ILE A 139 0.18 -21.52 -5.93
N ALA A 140 1.35 -22.13 -6.09
CA ALA A 140 1.55 -23.19 -7.07
C ALA A 140 0.71 -24.43 -6.71
N GLU A 141 0.64 -24.80 -5.43
CA GLU A 141 -0.25 -25.87 -4.96
C GLU A 141 -1.73 -25.57 -5.27
N LEU A 142 -2.18 -24.33 -5.04
CA LEU A 142 -3.55 -23.91 -5.37
C LEU A 142 -3.83 -23.97 -6.88
N VAL A 143 -2.83 -23.64 -7.70
CA VAL A 143 -2.90 -23.75 -9.16
C VAL A 143 -3.04 -25.21 -9.61
N GLU A 144 -2.32 -26.14 -8.99
CA GLU A 144 -2.45 -27.58 -9.28
C GLU A 144 -3.85 -28.12 -8.92
N ILE A 145 -4.47 -27.57 -7.88
CA ILE A 145 -5.82 -27.95 -7.45
C ILE A 145 -6.88 -27.39 -8.42
N ALA A 146 -6.88 -26.09 -8.67
CA ALA A 146 -8.00 -25.42 -9.34
C ALA A 146 -7.79 -25.19 -10.84
N ALA A 147 -6.57 -25.34 -11.35
CA ALA A 147 -6.19 -25.11 -12.76
C ALA A 147 -6.90 -23.88 -13.36
N PRO A 148 -6.58 -22.66 -12.89
CA PRO A 148 -7.33 -21.46 -13.26
C PRO A 148 -7.20 -21.13 -14.75
N ASP A 149 -8.31 -20.74 -15.38
CA ASP A 149 -8.36 -20.26 -16.77
C ASP A 149 -7.93 -18.79 -16.88
N VAL A 150 -8.13 -18.02 -15.82
CA VAL A 150 -7.73 -16.61 -15.69
C VAL A 150 -7.03 -16.43 -14.34
N GLY A 151 -5.82 -15.89 -14.36
CA GLY A 151 -5.10 -15.43 -13.18
C GLY A 151 -5.16 -13.91 -13.09
N VAL A 152 -5.41 -13.38 -11.89
CA VAL A 152 -5.39 -11.94 -11.61
C VAL A 152 -4.37 -11.68 -10.52
N LEU A 153 -3.34 -10.88 -10.84
CA LEU A 153 -2.33 -10.44 -9.88
C LEU A 153 -2.56 -8.98 -9.53
N VAL A 154 -3.02 -8.72 -8.30
CA VAL A 154 -3.43 -7.38 -7.86
C VAL A 154 -2.24 -6.47 -7.58
N ASN A 155 -1.28 -6.95 -6.77
CA ASN A 155 -0.02 -6.26 -6.43
C ASN A 155 0.94 -7.21 -5.72
N ILE A 156 2.21 -6.82 -5.68
CA ILE A 156 3.28 -7.46 -4.91
C ILE A 156 3.85 -6.41 -3.96
N ALA A 157 3.28 -6.38 -2.76
CA ALA A 157 3.69 -5.48 -1.68
C ALA A 157 4.05 -6.25 -0.40
N GLU A 158 4.57 -5.55 0.61
CA GLU A 158 4.96 -6.15 1.90
C GLU A 158 3.75 -6.80 2.60
N SER A 159 3.79 -8.12 2.74
CA SER A 159 2.80 -8.93 3.47
C SER A 159 3.42 -10.27 3.85
N HIS A 160 3.18 -10.76 5.07
CA HIS A 160 3.66 -12.06 5.56
C HIS A 160 5.19 -12.23 5.47
N LEU A 161 5.96 -11.15 5.58
CA LEU A 161 7.41 -11.15 5.35
C LEU A 161 8.17 -12.13 6.25
N GLU A 162 7.62 -12.48 7.41
CA GLU A 162 8.23 -13.43 8.35
C GLU A 162 8.47 -14.83 7.78
N PHE A 163 7.79 -15.19 6.68
CA PHE A 163 7.89 -16.49 6.03
C PHE A 163 8.64 -16.46 4.69
N PHE A 164 9.08 -15.29 4.22
CA PHE A 164 9.77 -15.12 2.95
C PHE A 164 11.18 -14.58 3.17
N GLU A 165 12.16 -15.21 2.51
CA GLU A 165 13.56 -14.81 2.57
C GLU A 165 13.82 -13.47 1.87
N SER A 166 12.96 -13.11 0.90
CA SER A 166 13.08 -11.86 0.15
C SER A 166 11.75 -11.45 -0.50
N ARG A 167 11.67 -10.17 -0.89
CA ARG A 167 10.56 -9.65 -1.72
C ARG A 167 10.48 -10.38 -3.07
N GLU A 168 11.60 -10.81 -3.63
CA GLU A 168 11.63 -11.60 -4.86
C GLU A 168 10.95 -12.96 -4.66
N GLN A 169 11.21 -13.64 -3.54
CA GLN A 169 10.58 -14.93 -3.25
C GLN A 169 9.05 -14.78 -3.07
N LEU A 170 8.61 -13.72 -2.39
CA LEU A 170 7.19 -13.36 -2.29
C LEU A 170 6.58 -13.08 -3.68
N ALA A 171 7.29 -12.31 -4.51
CA ALA A 171 6.89 -11.97 -5.87
C ALA A 171 6.71 -13.22 -6.73
N ARG A 172 7.72 -14.10 -6.78
CA ARG A 172 7.69 -15.37 -7.51
C ARG A 172 6.59 -16.30 -7.01
N THR A 173 6.38 -16.35 -5.70
CA THR A 173 5.28 -17.13 -5.10
C THR A 173 3.93 -16.67 -5.60
N LYS A 174 3.64 -15.36 -5.58
CA LYS A 174 2.36 -14.82 -6.09
C LYS A 174 2.23 -14.97 -7.61
N PHE A 175 3.33 -14.78 -8.34
CA PHE A 175 3.35 -14.89 -9.79
C PHE A 175 3.10 -16.32 -10.30
N ALA A 176 3.29 -17.33 -9.46
CA ALA A 176 2.97 -18.73 -9.76
C ALA A 176 1.49 -18.96 -10.12
N ILE A 177 0.59 -17.99 -9.85
CA ILE A 177 -0.83 -18.04 -10.27
C ILE A 177 -1.01 -18.28 -11.78
N PHE A 178 -0.01 -17.91 -12.59
CA PHE A 178 -0.02 -18.11 -14.04
C PHE A 178 0.60 -19.45 -14.49
N GLY A 179 1.08 -20.28 -13.55
CA GLY A 179 1.89 -21.47 -13.81
C GLY A 179 1.20 -22.52 -14.68
N ALA A 180 -0.13 -22.65 -14.60
CA ALA A 180 -0.94 -23.57 -15.41
C ALA A 180 -1.33 -23.01 -16.80
N GLY A 181 -0.69 -21.92 -17.25
CA GLY A 181 -1.03 -21.28 -18.52
C GLY A 181 -2.28 -20.41 -18.47
N ALA A 182 -2.71 -20.01 -17.27
CA ALA A 182 -3.84 -19.11 -17.06
C ALA A 182 -3.66 -17.80 -17.84
N ARG A 183 -4.75 -17.28 -18.40
CA ARG A 183 -4.72 -15.96 -19.05
C ARG A 183 -4.46 -14.89 -18.02
N ALA A 184 -3.47 -14.04 -18.29
CA ALA A 184 -2.96 -13.11 -17.29
C ALA A 184 -3.71 -11.78 -17.32
N VAL A 185 -4.15 -11.34 -16.15
CA VAL A 185 -4.56 -9.96 -15.87
C VAL A 185 -3.56 -9.40 -14.85
N CYS A 186 -2.78 -8.42 -15.29
CA CYS A 186 -1.63 -7.92 -14.56
C CYS A 186 -1.77 -6.42 -14.24
N ASN A 187 -1.42 -6.04 -13.01
CA ASN A 187 -1.27 -4.64 -12.64
C ASN A 187 0.00 -4.05 -13.28
N ALA A 188 -0.16 -3.11 -14.20
CA ALA A 188 0.92 -2.42 -14.88
C ALA A 188 1.65 -1.42 -13.99
N ASP A 189 1.05 -0.99 -12.87
CA ASP A 189 1.66 -0.05 -11.93
C ASP A 189 2.62 -0.76 -10.95
N ASP A 190 2.58 -2.10 -10.89
CA ASP A 190 3.42 -2.93 -10.02
C ASP A 190 4.71 -3.39 -10.72
N GLU A 191 5.86 -2.95 -10.22
CA GLU A 191 7.17 -3.22 -10.84
C GLU A 191 7.52 -4.71 -10.87
N TRP A 192 7.29 -5.42 -9.76
CA TRP A 192 7.55 -6.86 -9.69
C TRP A 192 6.71 -7.64 -10.70
N THR A 193 5.45 -7.25 -10.87
CA THR A 193 4.56 -7.81 -11.89
C THR A 193 5.11 -7.58 -13.28
N ARG A 194 5.55 -6.36 -13.62
CA ARG A 194 6.18 -6.06 -14.92
C ARG A 194 7.44 -6.89 -15.15
N ARG A 195 8.33 -6.93 -14.17
CA ARG A 195 9.61 -7.67 -14.23
C ARG A 195 9.39 -9.16 -14.47
N LEU A 196 8.57 -9.81 -13.64
CA LEU A 196 8.31 -11.25 -13.74
C LEU A 196 7.54 -11.62 -15.01
N ALA A 197 6.61 -10.75 -15.45
CA ALA A 197 5.92 -10.95 -16.73
C ALA A 197 6.88 -10.89 -17.92
N ALA A 198 7.87 -9.99 -17.91
CA ALA A 198 8.88 -9.92 -18.94
C ALA A 198 9.80 -11.17 -18.91
N GLU A 199 10.29 -11.55 -17.72
CA GLU A 199 11.17 -12.71 -17.51
C GLU A 199 10.53 -14.02 -18.01
N THR A 200 9.23 -14.20 -17.77
CA THR A 200 8.48 -15.44 -18.09
C THR A 200 7.83 -15.42 -19.48
N GLY A 201 7.97 -14.32 -20.23
CA GLY A 201 7.32 -14.14 -21.54
C GLY A 201 5.80 -13.93 -21.48
N ILE A 202 5.21 -13.81 -20.28
CA ILE A 202 3.78 -13.52 -20.10
C ILE A 202 3.43 -12.11 -20.58
N ALA A 203 4.37 -11.17 -20.53
CA ALA A 203 4.09 -9.75 -20.80
C ALA A 203 3.36 -9.51 -22.13
N GLN A 204 3.74 -10.20 -23.19
CA GLN A 204 3.14 -10.03 -24.54
C GLN A 204 1.70 -10.52 -24.67
N ARG A 205 1.26 -11.42 -23.78
CA ARG A 205 -0.07 -12.04 -23.77
C ARG A 205 -0.94 -11.58 -22.60
N ALA A 206 -0.40 -10.75 -21.72
CA ALA A 206 -1.13 -10.23 -20.58
C ALA A 206 -2.12 -9.15 -21.03
N LEU A 207 -3.26 -9.11 -20.35
CA LEU A 207 -4.10 -7.94 -20.30
C LEU A 207 -3.59 -7.07 -19.14
N TRP A 208 -3.04 -5.92 -19.46
CA TRP A 208 -2.53 -4.98 -18.48
C TRP A 208 -3.64 -4.09 -17.96
N VAL A 209 -3.57 -3.75 -16.67
CA VAL A 209 -4.44 -2.78 -16.03
C VAL A 209 -3.59 -1.65 -15.48
N ARG A 210 -4.00 -0.40 -15.72
CA ARG A 210 -3.27 0.78 -15.26
C ARG A 210 -4.19 1.86 -14.71
N LEU A 211 -3.79 2.46 -13.59
CA LEU A 211 -4.28 3.77 -13.17
C LEU A 211 -3.32 4.84 -13.68
N CYS A 212 -3.82 5.82 -14.45
CA CYS A 212 -3.11 7.06 -14.82
C CYS A 212 -1.57 6.99 -14.76
N GLY A 213 -0.91 6.58 -15.84
CA GLY A 213 0.56 6.52 -15.88
C GLY A 213 1.14 6.21 -17.25
N GLU A 214 2.45 6.44 -17.41
CA GLU A 214 3.19 6.25 -18.67
C GLU A 214 3.97 4.92 -18.74
N SER A 215 3.81 4.02 -17.76
CA SER A 215 4.55 2.75 -17.70
C SER A 215 4.42 1.95 -18.98
N GLU A 216 5.44 1.90 -19.84
CA GLU A 216 5.34 1.13 -21.08
C GLU A 216 5.24 -0.38 -20.79
N VAL A 217 4.14 -1.00 -21.21
CA VAL A 217 3.92 -2.45 -21.12
C VAL A 217 3.52 -2.99 -22.49
N PRO A 218 4.03 -4.16 -22.89
CA PRO A 218 3.65 -4.74 -24.18
C PRO A 218 2.27 -5.37 -24.09
N GLY A 219 1.45 -5.21 -25.12
CA GLY A 219 0.14 -5.86 -25.22
C GLY A 219 -1.04 -4.92 -24.98
N LEU A 220 -2.21 -5.51 -24.72
CA LEU A 220 -3.45 -4.77 -24.56
C LEU A 220 -3.53 -4.22 -23.13
N THR A 221 -3.87 -2.93 -23.00
CA THR A 221 -3.98 -2.26 -21.70
C THR A 221 -5.38 -1.70 -21.51
N LEU A 222 -6.00 -2.03 -20.38
CA LEU A 222 -7.19 -1.41 -19.82
C LEU A 222 -6.76 -0.31 -18.85
N GLU A 223 -7.09 0.94 -19.16
CA GLU A 223 -6.64 2.11 -18.39
C GLU A 223 -7.82 2.88 -17.82
N ALA A 224 -7.61 3.49 -16.65
CA ALA A 224 -8.52 4.48 -16.11
C ALA A 224 -7.86 5.85 -15.91
N GLY A 225 -8.63 6.88 -16.26
CA GLY A 225 -8.39 8.26 -15.85
C GLY A 225 -8.72 8.51 -14.38
N GLN A 226 -8.43 9.71 -13.91
CA GLN A 226 -8.84 10.17 -12.58
C GLN A 226 -10.37 10.32 -12.50
N PRO A 227 -11.04 9.80 -11.47
CA PRO A 227 -12.48 9.99 -11.28
C PRO A 227 -12.86 11.47 -11.16
N ARG A 228 -13.95 11.87 -11.83
CA ARG A 228 -14.52 13.23 -11.77
C ARG A 228 -16.03 13.16 -11.87
N ASP A 229 -16.73 13.96 -11.06
CA ASP A 229 -18.20 14.10 -11.08
C ASP A 229 -18.96 12.75 -11.04
N GLY A 230 -18.49 11.83 -10.19
CA GLY A 230 -19.08 10.50 -10.03
C GLY A 230 -18.89 9.58 -11.25
N LYS A 231 -17.91 9.86 -12.11
CA LYS A 231 -17.58 9.07 -13.28
C LYS A 231 -16.07 8.85 -13.41
N VAL A 232 -15.71 7.82 -14.14
CA VAL A 232 -14.32 7.52 -14.52
C VAL A 232 -14.24 7.27 -16.03
N ALA A 233 -13.22 7.84 -16.66
CA ALA A 233 -12.92 7.56 -18.07
C ALA A 233 -12.11 6.28 -18.17
N LEU A 234 -12.50 5.38 -19.06
CA LEU A 234 -11.89 4.06 -19.26
C LEU A 234 -11.49 3.88 -20.73
N SER A 235 -10.37 3.20 -20.97
CA SER A 235 -9.93 2.88 -22.33
C SER A 235 -9.33 1.49 -22.45
N LEU A 236 -9.62 0.84 -23.58
CA LEU A 236 -9.07 -0.45 -23.96
C LEU A 236 -8.60 -0.38 -25.42
N GLY A 237 -7.29 -0.17 -25.62
CA GLY A 237 -6.75 0.13 -26.95
C GLY A 237 -7.39 1.39 -27.54
N ALA A 238 -8.07 1.25 -28.68
CA ALA A 238 -8.77 2.36 -29.33
C ALA A 238 -10.21 2.60 -28.80
N SER A 239 -10.69 1.73 -27.90
CA SER A 239 -12.04 1.84 -27.33
C SER A 239 -12.02 2.74 -26.10
N HIS A 240 -13.01 3.62 -25.97
CA HIS A 240 -13.12 4.56 -24.86
C HIS A 240 -14.56 4.62 -24.36
N ALA A 241 -14.74 4.69 -23.05
CA ALA A 241 -16.05 4.81 -22.41
C ALA A 241 -15.96 5.56 -21.09
N PHE A 242 -17.11 6.03 -20.59
CA PHE A 242 -17.24 6.53 -19.23
C PHE A 242 -18.09 5.56 -18.42
N ALA A 243 -17.67 5.27 -17.20
CA ALA A 243 -18.42 4.48 -16.24
C ALA A 243 -18.78 5.34 -15.03
N ALA A 244 -19.94 5.08 -14.42
CA ALA A 244 -20.26 5.67 -13.11
C ALA A 244 -19.31 5.11 -12.04
N TRP A 245 -18.90 5.94 -11.10
CA TRP A 245 -17.94 5.60 -10.05
C TRP A 245 -18.29 6.33 -8.76
N HIS A 246 -18.36 5.59 -7.65
CA HIS A 246 -18.77 6.14 -6.36
C HIS A 246 -17.89 5.70 -5.18
N LEU A 247 -16.98 4.73 -5.39
CA LEU A 247 -16.10 4.24 -4.34
C LEU A 247 -14.90 5.18 -4.16
N VAL A 248 -14.41 5.29 -2.93
CA VAL A 248 -13.33 6.23 -2.58
C VAL A 248 -12.00 5.51 -2.55
N GLY A 249 -10.96 6.15 -3.08
CA GLY A 249 -9.59 5.62 -3.10
C GLY A 249 -9.21 4.96 -4.42
N GLU A 250 -7.99 5.28 -4.88
CA GLU A 250 -7.44 4.75 -6.13
C GLU A 250 -7.31 3.23 -6.11
N HIS A 251 -6.99 2.65 -4.96
CA HIS A 251 -6.86 1.20 -4.81
C HIS A 251 -8.16 0.44 -5.12
N HIS A 252 -9.34 1.02 -4.81
CA HIS A 252 -10.61 0.42 -5.20
C HIS A 252 -10.84 0.49 -6.71
N LEU A 253 -10.43 1.58 -7.36
CA LEU A 253 -10.52 1.72 -8.81
C LEU A 253 -9.61 0.71 -9.53
N ARG A 254 -8.38 0.51 -9.03
CA ARG A 254 -7.48 -0.55 -9.51
C ARG A 254 -8.12 -1.93 -9.38
N ASP A 255 -8.67 -2.26 -8.21
CA ASP A 255 -9.31 -3.54 -7.96
C ASP A 255 -10.52 -3.74 -8.90
N ALA A 256 -11.27 -2.68 -9.21
CA ALA A 256 -12.37 -2.70 -10.17
C ALA A 256 -11.89 -2.90 -11.63
N LEU A 257 -10.79 -2.27 -12.01
CA LEU A 257 -10.18 -2.46 -13.33
C LEU A 257 -9.62 -3.87 -13.52
N LEU A 258 -8.96 -4.42 -12.50
CA LEU A 258 -8.51 -5.81 -12.49
C LEU A 258 -9.70 -6.77 -12.64
N ALA A 259 -10.81 -6.45 -11.98
CA ALA A 259 -12.05 -7.20 -12.13
C ALA A 259 -12.65 -7.10 -13.54
N ALA A 260 -12.68 -5.91 -14.14
CA ALA A 260 -13.07 -5.72 -15.54
C ALA A 260 -12.13 -6.46 -16.49
N GLY A 261 -10.83 -6.47 -16.22
CA GLY A 261 -9.85 -7.25 -16.97
C GLY A 261 -10.13 -8.76 -16.92
N ALA A 262 -10.49 -9.27 -15.75
CA ALA A 262 -10.91 -10.66 -15.61
C ALA A 262 -12.23 -10.95 -16.35
N ALA A 263 -13.18 -10.01 -16.33
CA ALA A 263 -14.44 -10.10 -17.07
C ALA A 263 -14.21 -10.17 -18.60
N LEU A 264 -13.31 -9.33 -19.13
CA LEU A 264 -12.86 -9.39 -20.52
C LEU A 264 -12.24 -10.75 -20.87
N GLN A 265 -11.38 -11.29 -19.99
CA GLN A 265 -10.86 -12.64 -20.15
C GLN A 265 -11.98 -13.70 -20.04
N CYS A 266 -13.04 -13.48 -19.29
CA CYS A 266 -14.23 -14.34 -19.32
C CYS A 266 -15.08 -14.21 -20.60
N GLY A 267 -14.63 -13.43 -21.59
CA GLY A 267 -15.28 -13.28 -22.89
C GLY A 267 -16.42 -12.27 -22.90
N LEU A 268 -16.51 -11.39 -21.90
CA LEU A 268 -17.40 -10.23 -21.94
C LEU A 268 -16.80 -9.15 -22.83
N ARG A 269 -17.65 -8.34 -23.46
CA ARG A 269 -17.26 -7.17 -24.25
C ARG A 269 -16.81 -6.04 -23.33
N PHE A 270 -16.07 -5.07 -23.87
CA PHE A 270 -15.57 -3.93 -23.10
C PHE A 270 -16.69 -3.17 -22.38
N GLU A 271 -17.80 -2.92 -23.07
CA GLU A 271 -18.96 -2.24 -22.50
C GLU A 271 -19.62 -3.05 -21.37
N GLU A 272 -19.67 -4.38 -21.50
CA GLU A 272 -20.21 -5.29 -20.50
C GLU A 272 -19.30 -5.38 -19.27
N ALA A 273 -17.99 -5.40 -19.47
CA ALA A 273 -16.99 -5.52 -18.39
C ALA A 273 -16.94 -4.31 -17.46
N ILE A 274 -17.34 -3.13 -17.96
CA ILE A 274 -17.42 -1.88 -17.17
C ILE A 274 -18.86 -1.58 -16.74
N GLU A 275 -19.84 -2.30 -17.28
CA GLU A 275 -21.23 -2.19 -16.88
C GLU A 275 -21.38 -2.64 -15.42
N GLY A 276 -21.91 -1.76 -14.57
CA GLY A 276 -22.06 -2.03 -13.14
C GLY A 276 -20.93 -1.50 -12.26
N PHE A 277 -19.92 -0.80 -12.81
CA PHE A 277 -18.95 -0.03 -11.99
C PHE A 277 -19.63 0.90 -10.98
N GLY A 278 -20.73 1.54 -11.38
CA GLY A 278 -21.54 2.40 -10.50
C GLY A 278 -22.32 1.66 -9.42
N GLU A 279 -22.42 0.34 -9.50
CA GLU A 279 -23.18 -0.53 -8.58
C GLU A 279 -22.26 -1.42 -7.72
N LEU A 280 -20.94 -1.35 -7.91
CA LEU A 280 -19.97 -2.15 -7.18
C LEU A 280 -20.08 -1.91 -5.67
N ARG A 281 -20.20 -2.98 -4.91
CA ARG A 281 -20.23 -2.96 -3.46
C ARG A 281 -19.00 -3.60 -2.88
N LEU A 282 -18.41 -2.95 -1.89
CA LEU A 282 -17.30 -3.51 -1.14
C LEU A 282 -17.79 -4.70 -0.29
N PRO A 283 -16.93 -5.71 -0.06
CA PRO A 283 -17.24 -6.77 0.88
C PRO A 283 -17.40 -6.23 2.32
N PRO A 284 -18.18 -6.90 3.18
CA PRO A 284 -18.31 -6.49 4.59
C PRO A 284 -16.97 -6.30 5.31
N GLY A 285 -16.86 -5.26 6.12
CA GLY A 285 -15.62 -4.93 6.84
C GLY A 285 -14.46 -4.44 5.97
N ARG A 286 -14.73 -4.05 4.72
CA ARG A 286 -13.78 -3.38 3.81
C ARG A 286 -14.28 -1.96 3.51
N PHE A 287 -13.68 -0.97 4.15
CA PHE A 287 -14.02 0.46 4.00
C PHE A 287 -15.54 0.73 4.11
N GLU A 288 -16.20 0.08 5.07
CA GLU A 288 -17.65 0.13 5.24
C GLU A 288 -18.07 1.41 5.98
N LEU A 289 -18.97 2.20 5.38
CA LEU A 289 -19.40 3.48 5.95
C LEU A 289 -20.61 3.29 6.89
N HIS A 290 -20.50 3.84 8.09
CA HIS A 290 -21.56 3.87 9.10
C HIS A 290 -21.82 5.30 9.57
N ALA A 291 -23.07 5.74 9.51
CA ALA A 291 -23.48 6.99 10.16
C ALA A 291 -23.57 6.76 11.68
N LEU A 292 -22.87 7.58 12.46
CA LEU A 292 -22.92 7.54 13.91
C LEU A 292 -24.04 8.45 14.45
N PRO A 293 -24.65 8.12 15.60
CA PRO A 293 -25.72 8.92 16.20
C PRO A 293 -25.35 10.39 16.50
N GLN A 294 -24.06 10.68 16.63
CA GLN A 294 -23.53 12.02 16.92
C GLN A 294 -23.38 12.90 15.66
N GLY A 295 -23.74 12.40 14.47
CA GLY A 295 -23.58 13.11 13.19
C GLY A 295 -22.17 12.97 12.59
N ALA A 296 -21.36 12.05 13.09
CA ALA A 296 -20.06 11.67 12.52
C ALA A 296 -20.21 10.45 11.59
N THR A 297 -19.18 10.19 10.77
CA THR A 297 -19.12 9.00 9.90
C THR A 297 -17.99 8.08 10.35
N ALA A 298 -18.27 6.80 10.57
CA ALA A 298 -17.25 5.78 10.79
C ALA A 298 -17.00 4.97 9.52
N VAL A 299 -15.72 4.75 9.20
CA VAL A 299 -15.22 3.86 8.16
C VAL A 299 -14.66 2.62 8.85
N TYR A 300 -15.35 1.50 8.70
CA TYR A 300 -14.94 0.22 9.26
C TYR A 300 -14.16 -0.59 8.22
N ASP A 301 -12.85 -0.74 8.45
CA ASP A 301 -11.94 -1.46 7.54
C ASP A 301 -11.02 -2.43 8.30
N ALA A 302 -11.61 -3.30 9.11
CA ALA A 302 -10.88 -4.18 10.04
C ALA A 302 -10.99 -5.68 9.72
N TYR A 303 -11.24 -6.03 8.46
CA TYR A 303 -11.14 -7.43 8.04
C TYR A 303 -9.72 -8.00 8.23
N ASN A 304 -8.71 -7.25 7.78
CA ASN A 304 -7.30 -7.54 8.00
C ASN A 304 -6.48 -6.25 7.88
N ALA A 305 -5.25 -6.28 8.40
CA ALA A 305 -4.32 -5.17 8.30
C ALA A 305 -2.88 -5.63 8.02
N SER A 306 -2.26 -4.90 7.10
CA SER A 306 -0.85 -4.90 6.74
C SER A 306 -0.42 -3.47 6.41
N PRO A 307 0.89 -3.15 6.41
CA PRO A 307 1.37 -1.79 6.13
C PRO A 307 0.79 -1.21 4.83
N THR A 308 0.81 -2.01 3.76
CA THR A 308 0.23 -1.62 2.46
C THR A 308 -1.27 -1.31 2.55
N SER A 309 -2.04 -2.14 3.26
CA SER A 309 -3.48 -1.88 3.41
C SER A 309 -3.78 -0.69 4.31
N MET A 310 -2.93 -0.42 5.31
CA MET A 310 -3.04 0.76 6.18
C MET A 310 -2.85 2.03 5.36
N HIS A 311 -1.79 2.09 4.55
CA HIS A 311 -1.55 3.17 3.61
C HIS A 311 -2.76 3.43 2.71
N TYR A 312 -3.27 2.40 2.01
CA TYR A 312 -4.44 2.56 1.15
C TYR A 312 -5.69 3.07 1.87
N ALA A 313 -5.95 2.56 3.08
CA ALA A 313 -7.11 2.96 3.86
C ALA A 313 -6.99 4.40 4.38
N LEU A 314 -5.81 4.80 4.87
CA LEU A 314 -5.55 6.14 5.37
C LEU A 314 -5.71 7.19 4.26
N HIS A 315 -5.08 6.99 3.11
CA HIS A 315 -5.20 7.90 1.97
C HIS A 315 -6.60 7.97 1.41
N ALA A 316 -7.33 6.84 1.32
CA ALA A 316 -8.72 6.90 0.89
C ALA A 316 -9.64 7.55 1.94
N PHE A 317 -9.36 7.35 3.22
CA PHE A 317 -10.13 7.91 4.31
C PHE A 317 -10.07 9.44 4.33
N THR A 318 -8.91 10.03 4.09
CA THR A 318 -8.73 11.48 4.11
C THR A 318 -9.28 12.19 2.87
N LEU A 319 -9.65 11.44 1.82
CA LEU A 319 -10.44 11.96 0.70
C LEU A 319 -11.93 12.17 1.05
N LEU A 320 -12.43 11.61 2.16
CA LEU A 320 -13.81 11.82 2.58
C LEU A 320 -14.01 13.25 3.07
N PRO A 321 -15.13 13.90 2.73
CA PRO A 321 -15.44 15.22 3.28
C PRO A 321 -15.70 15.09 4.78
N ALA A 322 -14.86 15.72 5.59
CA ALA A 322 -14.98 15.75 7.04
C ALA A 322 -14.43 17.06 7.62
N ALA A 323 -14.91 17.43 8.80
CA ALA A 323 -14.33 18.52 9.57
C ALA A 323 -13.01 18.12 10.23
N ARG A 324 -12.91 16.84 10.65
CA ARG A 324 -11.70 16.21 11.16
C ARG A 324 -11.66 14.74 10.75
N HIS A 325 -10.48 14.24 10.44
CA HIS A 325 -10.17 12.84 10.16
C HIS A 325 -9.49 12.22 11.36
N ILE A 326 -10.18 11.32 12.06
CA ILE A 326 -9.68 10.62 13.24
C ILE A 326 -9.37 9.17 12.87
N ALA A 327 -8.13 8.71 13.03
CA ALA A 327 -7.76 7.32 12.79
C ALA A 327 -7.69 6.53 14.10
N VAL A 328 -8.29 5.35 14.11
CA VAL A 328 -8.21 4.37 15.20
C VAL A 328 -7.50 3.12 14.66
N LEU A 329 -6.23 2.98 15.02
CA LEU A 329 -5.33 1.97 14.45
C LEU A 329 -4.97 0.91 15.49
N GLY A 330 -5.18 -0.35 15.12
CA GLY A 330 -4.80 -1.52 15.91
C GLY A 330 -3.56 -2.21 15.36
N SER A 331 -3.02 -3.13 16.15
CA SER A 331 -1.85 -3.91 15.74
C SER A 331 -2.13 -4.77 14.51
N MET A 332 -1.14 -4.81 13.61
CA MET A 332 -1.05 -5.70 12.46
C MET A 332 -0.42 -7.03 12.89
N ALA A 333 -0.93 -8.13 12.35
CA ALA A 333 -0.40 -9.47 12.62
C ALA A 333 0.60 -9.90 11.55
N GLU A 334 1.40 -10.93 11.84
CA GLU A 334 2.23 -11.64 10.84
C GLU A 334 3.30 -10.76 10.15
N LEU A 335 3.90 -9.84 10.92
CA LEU A 335 4.99 -8.96 10.47
C LEU A 335 6.40 -9.42 10.90
N GLY A 336 6.50 -10.47 11.73
CA GLY A 336 7.79 -11.00 12.18
C GLY A 336 8.70 -9.97 12.88
N PRO A 337 10.03 -10.09 12.71
CA PRO A 337 11.02 -9.19 13.31
C PRO A 337 10.82 -7.70 12.97
N ASP A 338 10.21 -7.40 11.82
CA ASP A 338 9.98 -6.04 11.33
C ASP A 338 8.67 -5.42 11.86
N ALA A 339 7.97 -6.12 12.76
CA ALA A 339 6.70 -5.64 13.31
C ALA A 339 6.80 -4.21 13.84
N ARG A 340 7.82 -3.90 14.64
CA ARG A 340 8.00 -2.55 15.19
C ARG A 340 8.11 -1.49 14.09
N ALA A 341 9.00 -1.69 13.13
CA ALA A 341 9.23 -0.75 12.03
C ALA A 341 7.98 -0.59 11.14
N GLY A 342 7.25 -1.69 10.87
CA GLY A 342 5.99 -1.62 10.14
C GLY A 342 4.91 -0.77 10.83
N HIS A 343 4.82 -0.87 12.15
CA HIS A 343 3.89 -0.07 12.96
C HIS A 343 4.31 1.40 13.05
N GLU A 344 5.60 1.68 13.25
CA GLU A 344 6.14 3.05 13.23
C GLU A 344 5.89 3.71 11.86
N ARG A 345 6.17 3.01 10.75
CA ARG A 345 5.82 3.49 9.40
C ARG A 345 4.33 3.78 9.24
N THR A 346 3.45 2.94 9.80
CA THR A 346 2.00 3.17 9.76
C THR A 346 1.59 4.43 10.54
N GLY A 347 2.25 4.72 11.66
CA GLY A 347 2.05 5.96 12.41
C GLY A 347 2.44 7.19 11.60
N ALA A 348 3.63 7.16 10.99
CA ALA A 348 4.10 8.23 10.11
C ALA A 348 3.15 8.44 8.91
N GLU A 349 2.67 7.33 8.32
CA GLU A 349 1.73 7.36 7.21
C GLU A 349 0.41 8.03 7.54
N ALA A 350 -0.08 7.91 8.79
CA ALA A 350 -1.28 8.61 9.22
C ALA A 350 -1.09 10.13 9.16
N VAL A 351 0.10 10.62 9.52
CA VAL A 351 0.45 12.05 9.41
C VAL A 351 0.51 12.47 7.94
N LEU A 352 1.21 11.71 7.10
CA LEU A 352 1.33 11.99 5.66
C LEU A 352 -0.02 12.01 4.94
N ALA A 353 -0.96 11.15 5.35
CA ALA A 353 -2.29 11.11 4.77
C ALA A 353 -3.17 12.31 5.19
N GLY A 354 -2.77 13.07 6.23
CA GLY A 354 -3.53 14.21 6.76
C GLY A 354 -4.53 13.83 7.86
N VAL A 355 -4.23 12.85 8.71
CA VAL A 355 -5.05 12.53 9.88
C VAL A 355 -4.88 13.60 10.96
N ASP A 356 -5.98 14.08 11.54
CA ASP A 356 -5.99 15.11 12.59
C ASP A 356 -5.75 14.56 14.00
N ALA A 357 -6.20 13.32 14.26
CA ALA A 357 -6.01 12.67 15.55
C ALA A 357 -5.90 11.16 15.42
N LEU A 358 -5.03 10.56 16.23
CA LEU A 358 -4.67 9.16 16.15
C LEU A 358 -4.89 8.45 17.49
N TYR A 359 -5.68 7.37 17.45
CA TYR A 359 -5.98 6.51 18.59
C TYR A 359 -5.42 5.11 18.32
N CYS A 360 -4.42 4.71 19.10
CA CYS A 360 -3.70 3.46 18.90
C CYS A 360 -4.10 2.41 19.95
N GLY A 361 -4.34 1.18 19.51
CA GLY A 361 -4.67 0.03 20.35
C GLY A 361 -3.86 -1.23 20.04
N GLY A 362 -3.83 -2.16 20.99
CA GLY A 362 -3.09 -3.42 20.89
C GLY A 362 -1.61 -3.33 21.24
N ASP A 363 -0.89 -4.44 21.10
CA ASP A 363 0.48 -4.63 21.59
C ASP A 363 1.50 -3.64 20.99
N HIS A 364 1.27 -3.19 19.75
CA HIS A 364 2.12 -2.24 19.05
C HIS A 364 1.58 -0.81 19.05
N ALA A 365 0.61 -0.47 19.91
CA ALA A 365 0.05 0.88 19.99
C ALA A 365 1.13 1.96 20.19
N GLN A 366 2.14 1.67 21.03
CA GLN A 366 3.26 2.57 21.27
C GLN A 366 4.14 2.78 20.03
N SER A 367 4.35 1.74 19.22
CA SER A 367 5.11 1.85 17.97
C SER A 367 4.38 2.72 16.95
N ILE A 368 3.07 2.53 16.79
CA ILE A 368 2.25 3.39 15.91
C ILE A 368 2.29 4.85 16.40
N ALA A 369 2.05 5.07 17.69
CA ALA A 369 2.09 6.41 18.27
C ALA A 369 3.47 7.07 18.09
N ARG A 370 4.55 6.31 18.32
CA ARG A 370 5.91 6.81 18.15
C ARG A 370 6.16 7.27 16.72
N GLY A 371 5.78 6.48 15.72
CA GLY A 371 5.93 6.86 14.31
C GLY A 371 5.18 8.14 13.94
N ALA A 372 3.97 8.33 14.48
CA ALA A 372 3.20 9.56 14.24
C ALA A 372 3.84 10.79 14.92
N LEU A 373 4.33 10.63 16.15
CA LEU A 373 5.03 11.70 16.87
C LEU A 373 6.33 12.10 16.17
N ASP A 374 7.12 11.12 15.74
CA ASP A 374 8.39 11.36 15.03
C ASP A 374 8.17 12.02 13.66
N ALA A 375 7.01 11.75 13.03
CA ALA A 375 6.56 12.43 11.81
C ALA A 375 5.90 13.81 12.06
N GLY A 376 5.86 14.30 13.30
CA GLY A 376 5.42 15.65 13.64
C GLY A 376 3.97 15.80 14.09
N MET A 377 3.23 14.73 14.37
CA MET A 377 1.87 14.89 14.92
C MET A 377 1.89 15.53 16.32
N ASP A 378 0.98 16.48 16.59
CA ASP A 378 0.86 17.09 17.93
C ASP A 378 0.68 15.99 18.99
N PRO A 379 1.53 15.93 20.04
CA PRO A 379 1.39 14.96 21.12
C PRO A 379 0.01 14.92 21.78
N ARG A 380 -0.77 16.01 21.72
CA ARG A 380 -2.15 16.07 22.23
C ARG A 380 -3.16 15.36 21.35
N ALA A 381 -2.81 15.11 20.09
CA ALA A 381 -3.64 14.43 19.10
C ALA A 381 -3.31 12.92 18.98
N VAL A 382 -2.27 12.44 19.68
CA VAL A 382 -1.87 11.02 19.69
C VAL A 382 -2.26 10.39 21.02
N HIS A 383 -3.04 9.32 20.96
CA HIS A 383 -3.54 8.62 22.14
C HIS A 383 -3.27 7.12 22.04
N THR A 384 -2.80 6.52 23.14
CA THR A 384 -2.58 5.06 23.24
C THR A 384 -3.46 4.49 24.34
N TYR A 385 -4.05 3.32 24.09
CA TYR A 385 -4.93 2.65 25.03
C TYR A 385 -4.64 1.15 25.08
N VAL A 386 -4.98 0.56 26.23
CA VAL A 386 -4.83 -0.89 26.44
C VAL A 386 -6.04 -1.63 25.88
N THR A 387 -7.24 -1.04 25.97
CA THR A 387 -8.48 -1.74 25.61
C THR A 387 -9.35 -0.96 24.62
N ASN A 388 -10.08 -1.70 23.78
CA ASN A 388 -11.10 -1.16 22.87
C ASN A 388 -12.19 -0.38 23.62
N ALA A 389 -12.54 -0.81 24.84
CA ALA A 389 -13.54 -0.13 25.66
C ALA A 389 -13.11 1.30 26.07
N GLU A 390 -11.83 1.49 26.39
CA GLU A 390 -11.28 2.81 26.73
C GLU A 390 -11.25 3.74 25.51
N ILE A 391 -10.86 3.21 24.35
CA ILE A 391 -10.91 3.94 23.07
C ILE A 391 -12.34 4.38 22.79
N ALA A 392 -13.30 3.44 22.81
CA ALA A 392 -14.70 3.72 22.52
C ALA A 392 -15.32 4.75 23.48
N ARG A 393 -15.02 4.65 24.78
CA ARG A 393 -15.48 5.63 25.78
C ARG A 393 -14.97 7.02 25.44
N THR A 394 -13.67 7.15 25.19
CA THR A 394 -13.01 8.44 24.94
C THR A 394 -13.47 9.07 23.63
N LEU A 395 -13.53 8.27 22.55
CA LEU A 395 -14.07 8.74 21.27
C LEU A 395 -15.52 9.21 21.40
N GLY A 396 -16.34 8.51 22.17
CA GLY A 396 -17.72 8.92 22.39
C GLY A 396 -17.90 10.25 23.16
N GLU A 397 -16.83 10.79 23.77
CA GLU A 397 -16.79 12.11 24.42
C GLU A 397 -16.19 13.19 23.50
N HIS A 398 -15.30 12.82 22.57
CA HIS A 398 -14.53 13.75 21.75
C HIS A 398 -15.00 13.88 20.30
N VAL A 399 -15.69 12.87 19.77
CA VAL A 399 -16.26 12.87 18.42
C VAL A 399 -17.43 13.84 18.36
N ARG A 400 -17.45 14.65 17.30
CA ARG A 400 -18.43 15.70 17.04
C ARG A 400 -19.09 15.47 15.68
N SER A 401 -20.23 16.12 15.49
CA SER A 401 -20.90 16.13 14.18
C SER A 401 -19.95 16.62 13.08
N GLY A 402 -19.92 15.92 11.95
CA GLY A 402 -19.03 16.21 10.82
C GLY A 402 -17.63 15.60 10.90
N ASP A 403 -17.25 14.94 12.00
CA ASP A 403 -16.01 14.16 12.05
C ASP A 403 -16.13 12.87 11.22
N ALA A 404 -15.00 12.39 10.72
CA ALA A 404 -14.85 11.05 10.16
C ALA A 404 -13.91 10.21 11.05
N LEU A 405 -14.20 8.92 11.18
CA LEU A 405 -13.42 7.96 11.97
C LEU A 405 -13.01 6.77 11.12
N LEU A 406 -11.72 6.43 11.06
CA LEU A 406 -11.27 5.16 10.48
C LEU A 406 -11.03 4.14 11.59
N LEU A 407 -11.65 2.97 11.51
CA LEU A 407 -11.40 1.84 12.41
C LEU A 407 -10.67 0.74 11.64
N LYS A 408 -9.38 0.54 11.94
CA LYS A 408 -8.54 -0.39 11.18
C LYS A 408 -7.54 -1.14 12.04
N GLY A 409 -7.49 -2.46 11.87
CA GLY A 409 -6.57 -3.35 12.58
C GLY A 409 -6.67 -4.77 12.05
N SER A 410 -5.77 -5.65 12.49
CA SER A 410 -5.90 -7.08 12.19
C SER A 410 -7.19 -7.65 12.82
N ARG A 411 -7.69 -8.78 12.30
CA ARG A 411 -8.95 -9.39 12.78
C ARG A 411 -8.97 -9.61 14.29
N VAL A 412 -7.82 -9.98 14.87
CA VAL A 412 -7.66 -10.23 16.32
C VAL A 412 -7.84 -8.98 17.17
N GLN A 413 -7.73 -7.77 16.60
CA GLN A 413 -7.93 -6.51 17.30
C GLN A 413 -9.42 -6.20 17.55
N ARG A 414 -10.33 -6.91 16.87
CA ARG A 414 -11.79 -6.84 17.10
C ARG A 414 -12.35 -5.41 17.08
N MET A 415 -11.94 -4.62 16.09
CA MET A 415 -12.37 -3.22 15.93
C MET A 415 -13.88 -3.03 15.87
N GLU A 416 -14.65 -4.09 15.53
CA GLU A 416 -16.11 -4.07 15.60
C GLU A 416 -16.63 -3.73 17.01
N GLU A 417 -15.86 -4.00 18.07
CA GLU A 417 -16.26 -3.64 19.43
C GLU A 417 -16.35 -2.12 19.62
N ILE A 418 -15.40 -1.37 19.05
CA ILE A 418 -15.38 0.09 19.09
C ILE A 418 -16.54 0.63 18.26
N LEU A 419 -16.74 0.12 17.04
CA LEU A 419 -17.84 0.51 16.17
C LEU A 419 -19.19 0.33 16.86
N ASN A 420 -19.44 -0.87 17.39
CA ASN A 420 -20.71 -1.21 18.03
C ASN A 420 -20.97 -0.35 19.27
N ALA A 421 -19.93 -0.08 20.06
CA ALA A 421 -20.04 0.80 21.22
C ALA A 421 -20.39 2.24 20.82
N LEU A 422 -19.85 2.77 19.72
CA LEU A 422 -20.18 4.10 19.21
C LEU A 422 -21.61 4.16 18.63
N LEU A 423 -22.03 3.13 17.90
CA LEU A 423 -23.39 3.01 17.34
C LEU A 423 -24.48 2.88 18.42
N ALA A 424 -24.17 2.23 19.55
CA ALA A 424 -25.12 2.03 20.64
C ALA A 424 -25.35 3.27 21.51
N ARG A 425 -24.60 4.37 21.31
CA ARG A 425 -24.76 5.58 22.13
C ARG A 425 -26.06 6.31 21.76
N PRO A 426 -26.88 6.71 22.74
CA PRO A 426 -28.04 7.54 22.48
C PRO A 426 -27.60 8.89 21.91
N VAL A 427 -28.39 9.44 20.98
CA VAL A 427 -28.22 10.80 20.48
C VAL A 427 -28.27 11.73 21.70
N GLY A 428 -27.15 12.38 22.02
CA GLY A 428 -27.09 13.33 23.12
C GLY A 428 -28.00 14.52 22.81
N GLY A 429 -29.20 14.52 23.39
CA GLY A 429 -30.04 15.71 23.43
C GLY A 429 -29.25 16.84 24.09
N ALA A 430 -29.35 18.04 23.51
CA ALA A 430 -28.91 19.27 24.15
C ALA A 430 -29.31 19.24 25.63
N ARG A 431 -28.34 19.47 26.52
CA ARG A 431 -28.63 19.69 27.95
C ARG A 431 -29.62 20.85 28.03
N THR A 432 -30.89 20.52 28.21
CA THR A 432 -31.91 21.45 28.64
C THR A 432 -32.02 21.29 30.13
N ASP A 433 -31.57 22.31 30.86
CA ASP A 433 -31.89 22.47 32.26
C ASP A 433 -33.42 22.53 32.39
N SER A 434 -34.04 21.50 32.93
CA SER A 434 -35.37 21.63 33.51
C SER A 434 -35.60 20.62 34.62
N THR A 435 -35.85 21.20 35.78
CA THR A 435 -36.31 20.63 37.06
C THR A 435 -37.51 19.70 36.92
N GLY A 436 -37.42 18.52 37.59
CA GLY A 436 -38.49 17.83 38.32
C GLY A 436 -39.82 17.52 37.63
N ALA A 437 -40.05 16.24 37.30
CA ALA A 437 -41.29 15.49 37.62
C ALA A 437 -41.15 14.01 37.18
N SER A 438 -41.55 13.09 38.06
CA SER A 438 -41.62 11.64 37.78
C SER A 438 -42.65 11.27 36.71
N PRO A 439 -42.48 10.15 35.98
CA PRO A 439 -43.40 9.74 34.93
C PRO A 439 -44.55 8.87 35.48
N ARG A 440 -45.76 9.11 34.97
CA ARG A 440 -46.82 8.08 34.87
C ARG A 440 -46.92 7.69 33.40
N GLY A 441 -46.98 6.38 33.16
CA GLY A 441 -46.79 5.79 31.83
C GLY A 441 -47.98 5.90 30.90
N GLU A 442 -47.77 5.42 29.68
CA GLU A 442 -48.74 4.62 28.93
C GLU A 442 -48.06 4.01 27.69
N SER A 443 -48.43 2.77 27.44
CA SER A 443 -48.08 1.93 26.30
C SER A 443 -48.80 2.38 25.02
N SER A 444 -48.11 2.39 23.87
CA SER A 444 -48.76 2.08 22.59
C SER A 444 -47.76 1.64 21.53
N GLN A 445 -48.28 0.77 20.67
CA GLN A 445 -47.62 -0.04 19.65
C GLN A 445 -47.34 0.73 18.35
N GLY A 446 -46.31 0.29 17.62
CA GLY A 446 -46.31 0.10 16.16
C GLY A 446 -46.30 1.33 15.24
N SER A 447 -45.24 1.48 14.44
CA SER A 447 -45.33 1.38 12.97
C SER A 447 -44.02 1.76 12.28
N SER A 448 -43.70 0.99 11.25
CA SER A 448 -42.65 1.18 10.27
C SER A 448 -42.97 2.28 9.26
N PHE A 449 -42.01 3.14 8.92
CA PHE A 449 -41.95 3.91 7.66
C PHE A 449 -40.47 4.10 7.31
N ALA A 450 -39.91 3.43 6.30
CA ALA A 450 -40.03 3.66 4.86
C ALA A 450 -39.46 5.03 4.41
N ALA A 451 -38.32 4.97 3.70
CA ALA A 451 -37.58 6.07 3.11
C ALA A 451 -38.30 6.68 1.89
N PRO A 452 -38.13 7.99 1.59
CA PRO A 452 -38.68 8.57 0.38
C PRO A 452 -37.69 8.47 -0.79
N SER A 453 -38.20 7.91 -1.90
CA SER A 453 -37.65 7.95 -3.25
C SER A 453 -37.93 9.32 -3.89
N ALA A 454 -36.93 9.93 -4.53
CA ALA A 454 -37.06 11.17 -5.28
C ALA A 454 -37.22 10.87 -6.79
N ALA A 455 -38.32 11.38 -7.35
CA ALA A 455 -38.78 11.16 -8.71
C ALA A 455 -38.01 12.00 -9.75
N LEU A 456 -37.80 11.39 -10.92
CA LEU A 456 -37.42 12.05 -12.16
C LEU A 456 -38.54 12.95 -12.69
N ALA A 457 -38.19 14.16 -13.13
CA ALA A 457 -39.03 15.00 -13.97
C ALA A 457 -38.40 15.10 -15.37
N THR A 458 -39.22 14.78 -16.37
CA THR A 458 -38.95 14.88 -17.81
C THR A 458 -39.37 16.25 -18.33
N SER A 459 -38.57 16.84 -19.22
CA SER A 459 -39.06 17.83 -20.19
C SER A 459 -38.17 17.82 -21.44
N GLY A 460 -38.78 17.56 -22.60
CA GLY A 460 -38.13 17.55 -23.89
C GLY A 460 -38.03 18.92 -24.56
N GLY A 461 -37.24 18.97 -25.64
CA GLY A 461 -37.14 20.10 -26.57
C GLY A 461 -36.11 19.80 -27.68
N SER A 462 -36.57 19.81 -28.93
CA SER A 462 -35.85 19.39 -30.15
C SER A 462 -35.47 20.59 -31.03
N ALA A 463 -34.35 20.45 -31.77
CA ALA A 463 -33.87 21.16 -32.97
C ALA A 463 -33.55 22.68 -32.84
N ASN A 464 -32.56 23.29 -33.50
CA ASN A 464 -32.00 23.07 -34.83
C ASN A 464 -30.58 23.71 -34.93
N GLY A 465 -29.79 23.35 -35.95
CA GLY A 465 -28.36 23.65 -36.07
C GLY A 465 -27.92 25.05 -36.55
N ALA A 466 -26.62 25.31 -36.41
CA ALA A 466 -25.84 26.28 -37.17
C ALA A 466 -24.36 25.88 -37.21
N ALA A 467 -23.70 26.12 -38.34
CA ALA A 467 -22.34 25.69 -38.67
C ALA A 467 -21.24 26.57 -38.04
N ARG A 468 -20.11 25.89 -37.76
CA ARG A 468 -18.71 26.28 -37.45
C ARG A 468 -18.27 27.76 -37.52
N PRO A 469 -17.22 28.11 -36.76
CA PRO A 469 -15.90 28.17 -37.39
C PRO A 469 -14.82 27.32 -36.70
N ARG A 470 -13.85 26.87 -37.51
CA ARG A 470 -12.59 26.23 -37.08
C ARG A 470 -11.75 27.24 -36.28
N VAL A 471 -11.28 26.86 -35.10
CA VAL A 471 -10.16 27.52 -34.42
C VAL A 471 -9.05 26.48 -34.23
N ALA A 472 -7.85 26.90 -34.60
CA ALA A 472 -6.64 26.10 -34.64
C ALA A 472 -6.09 25.79 -33.23
N THR A 473 -5.63 24.55 -33.08
CA THR A 473 -4.52 24.05 -32.26
C THR A 473 -3.87 25.01 -31.25
N SER A 474 -4.07 24.74 -29.95
CA SER A 474 -3.01 24.80 -28.93
C SER A 474 -3.39 23.91 -27.74
N ARG A 475 -2.61 22.84 -27.53
CA ARG A 475 -2.67 21.99 -26.33
C ARG A 475 -2.45 22.84 -25.07
N PRO A 476 -3.29 22.76 -24.02
CA PRO A 476 -2.83 23.11 -22.69
C PRO A 476 -2.04 21.91 -22.15
N GLN A 477 -0.74 22.13 -21.95
CA GLN A 477 0.13 21.22 -21.20
C GLN A 477 -0.40 21.07 -19.76
N SER A 478 -0.28 19.85 -19.27
CA SER A 478 -0.60 19.36 -17.93
C SER A 478 -0.21 20.34 -16.81
N ALA A 479 -1.20 20.73 -16.00
CA ALA A 479 -0.95 21.35 -14.70
C ALA A 479 -0.62 20.26 -13.67
N SER A 480 0.60 20.28 -13.14
CA SER A 480 1.03 19.57 -11.95
C SER A 480 0.31 20.15 -10.73
N ILE A 481 -0.37 19.31 -9.94
CA ILE A 481 -1.03 19.72 -8.69
C ILE A 481 -0.05 19.42 -7.56
N SER A 482 0.44 20.47 -6.89
CA SER A 482 1.34 20.39 -5.74
C SER A 482 0.55 20.23 -4.43
N PHE A 483 0.98 19.32 -3.57
CA PHE A 483 0.44 19.12 -2.22
C PHE A 483 1.18 20.05 -1.24
N VAL A 484 0.43 20.92 -0.54
CA VAL A 484 0.95 21.75 0.56
C VAL A 484 0.95 20.91 1.83
N VAL A 485 2.14 20.60 2.35
CA VAL A 485 2.34 19.93 3.64
C VAL A 485 2.63 21.00 4.69
N ASP A 486 1.70 21.23 5.62
CA ASP A 486 1.98 21.99 6.85
C ASP A 486 2.61 21.03 7.87
N ALA A 487 3.93 21.02 7.94
CA ALA A 487 4.71 20.30 8.95
C ALA A 487 5.04 21.24 10.13
N PRO A 488 4.94 20.79 11.40
CA PRO A 488 5.30 21.62 12.53
C PRO A 488 6.83 21.73 12.71
N GLU A 489 7.23 22.91 13.16
CA GLU A 489 8.59 23.47 13.30
C GLU A 489 9.16 24.24 12.09
N LEU A 490 8.40 24.41 11.01
CA LEU A 490 8.66 25.53 10.09
C LEU A 490 8.26 26.84 10.78
N PRO A 491 9.02 27.95 10.62
CA PRO A 491 8.49 29.29 10.93
C PRO A 491 7.10 29.39 10.30
N GLN A 492 6.09 29.95 11.00
CA GLN A 492 4.62 29.90 10.71
C GLN A 492 4.16 30.40 9.32
N CYS A 493 5.07 30.56 8.37
CA CYS A 493 4.96 31.18 7.07
C CYS A 493 5.83 30.48 6.01
N ILE A 494 6.43 29.31 6.28
CA ILE A 494 7.19 28.54 5.27
C ILE A 494 6.46 27.23 5.00
N ILE A 495 6.27 26.92 3.72
CA ILE A 495 5.65 25.68 3.23
C ILE A 495 6.71 24.89 2.48
N ALA A 496 6.89 23.61 2.83
CA ALA A 496 7.73 22.69 2.07
C ALA A 496 6.87 21.84 1.13
N LEU A 497 7.11 21.93 -0.19
CA LEU A 497 6.39 21.18 -1.20
C LEU A 497 7.29 20.10 -1.80
N PRO A 498 7.15 18.82 -1.41
CA PRO A 498 7.83 17.74 -2.12
C PRO A 498 7.38 17.68 -3.58
N VAL A 499 8.33 17.57 -4.49
CA VAL A 499 8.09 17.49 -5.94
C VAL A 499 8.66 16.19 -6.46
N ARG A 500 7.78 15.38 -7.08
CA ARG A 500 8.18 14.13 -7.70
C ARG A 500 8.97 14.36 -8.98
N THR A 501 9.97 13.53 -9.23
CA THR A 501 10.71 13.50 -10.49
C THR A 501 10.66 12.12 -11.13
N PRO A 502 10.89 12.00 -12.45
CA PRO A 502 11.40 10.76 -13.01
C PRO A 502 12.67 10.31 -12.27
N ILE A 503 12.99 9.01 -12.33
CA ILE A 503 14.22 8.48 -11.74
C ILE A 503 15.42 9.16 -12.42
N VAL A 504 16.20 9.90 -11.63
CA VAL A 504 17.44 10.54 -12.09
C VAL A 504 18.45 9.47 -12.44
N LYS A 505 19.03 9.57 -13.64
CA LYS A 505 20.03 8.63 -14.16
C LYS A 505 21.40 9.29 -14.29
N SER A 506 22.41 8.44 -14.36
CA SER A 506 23.78 8.85 -14.65
C SER A 506 23.87 9.56 -16.00
N GLY A 507 24.33 10.81 -16.01
CA GLY A 507 24.44 11.65 -17.19
C GLY A 507 23.17 12.42 -17.57
N ASP A 508 22.11 12.39 -16.75
CA ASP A 508 20.92 13.21 -16.99
C ASP A 508 21.23 14.71 -16.87
N ASP A 509 20.58 15.52 -17.71
CA ASP A 509 20.59 16.99 -17.63
C ASP A 509 19.71 17.43 -16.46
N LEU A 510 20.33 17.51 -15.28
CA LEU A 510 19.64 17.80 -14.03
C LEU A 510 19.03 19.21 -14.03
N ASP A 511 19.70 20.19 -14.64
CA ASP A 511 19.23 21.57 -14.75
C ASP A 511 17.87 21.62 -15.45
N ARG A 512 17.78 20.94 -16.59
CA ARG A 512 16.55 20.84 -17.37
C ARG A 512 15.47 20.05 -16.62
N LEU A 513 15.84 18.92 -16.01
CA LEU A 513 14.91 18.07 -15.26
C LEU A 513 14.27 18.85 -14.11
N VAL A 514 15.08 19.55 -13.30
CA VAL A 514 14.58 20.37 -12.19
C VAL A 514 13.68 21.48 -12.72
N ALA A 515 14.11 22.22 -13.74
CA ALA A 515 13.32 23.30 -14.34
C ALA A 515 11.97 22.82 -14.92
N GLU A 516 11.89 21.61 -15.46
CA GLU A 516 10.65 20.99 -15.92
C GLU A 516 9.76 20.57 -14.75
N CYS A 517 10.32 19.93 -13.72
CA CYS A 517 9.57 19.42 -12.57
C CYS A 517 8.97 20.54 -11.70
N VAL A 518 9.70 21.65 -11.51
CA VAL A 518 9.22 22.78 -10.69
C VAL A 518 8.43 23.82 -11.49
N ARG A 519 8.22 23.59 -12.80
CA ARG A 519 7.48 24.51 -13.66
C ARG A 519 6.04 24.66 -13.19
N GLY A 520 5.63 25.89 -12.92
CA GLY A 520 4.29 26.19 -12.37
C GLY A 520 4.15 25.89 -10.88
N ILE A 521 5.22 25.41 -10.24
CA ILE A 521 5.30 25.17 -8.79
C ILE A 521 6.16 26.26 -8.16
N ALA A 522 7.43 26.39 -8.56
CA ALA A 522 8.36 27.38 -8.01
C ALA A 522 8.16 28.77 -8.64
N SER A 523 8.32 29.81 -7.81
CA SER A 523 8.36 31.23 -8.17
C SER A 523 9.78 31.78 -7.90
N PRO A 524 10.14 32.96 -8.45
CA PRO A 524 11.49 33.52 -8.29
C PRO A 524 11.94 33.72 -6.84
N ASP A 525 10.99 33.94 -5.92
CA ASP A 525 11.26 34.16 -4.49
C ASP A 525 11.24 32.85 -3.66
N ASP A 526 11.10 31.68 -4.29
CA ASP A 526 11.14 30.39 -3.59
C ASP A 526 12.56 29.81 -3.58
N VAL A 527 12.81 28.85 -2.68
CA VAL A 527 14.03 28.03 -2.68
C VAL A 527 13.69 26.61 -3.10
N VAL A 528 14.32 26.12 -4.17
CA VAL A 528 14.24 24.72 -4.61
C VAL A 528 15.39 23.94 -3.97
N CYS A 529 15.06 23.05 -3.05
CA CYS A 529 15.98 22.11 -2.45
C CYS A 529 16.10 20.86 -3.32
N VAL A 530 17.33 20.46 -3.65
CA VAL A 530 17.66 19.28 -4.46
C VAL A 530 18.50 18.33 -3.61
N SER A 531 18.12 17.06 -3.53
CA SER A 531 18.87 16.09 -2.75
C SER A 531 20.29 15.88 -3.30
N GLU A 532 21.26 15.72 -2.41
CA GLU A 532 22.65 15.39 -2.74
C GLU A 532 22.70 14.17 -3.67
N THR A 533 21.94 13.12 -3.36
CA THR A 533 21.97 11.85 -4.08
C THR A 533 21.56 12.04 -5.55
N ALA A 534 20.56 12.88 -5.83
CA ALA A 534 20.13 13.15 -7.20
C ALA A 534 21.22 13.88 -8.00
N VAL A 535 21.89 14.85 -7.38
CA VAL A 535 23.01 15.59 -7.99
C VAL A 535 24.17 14.64 -8.27
N ALA A 536 24.56 13.84 -7.28
CA ALA A 536 25.62 12.86 -7.41
C ALA A 536 25.34 11.83 -8.52
N ILE A 537 24.12 11.29 -8.57
CA ILE A 537 23.72 10.34 -9.62
C ILE A 537 23.80 11.00 -10.99
N ALA A 538 23.24 12.20 -11.19
CA ALA A 538 23.29 12.91 -12.47
C ALA A 538 24.74 13.15 -12.94
N GLN A 539 25.64 13.46 -12.01
CA GLN A 539 27.08 13.61 -12.25
C GLN A 539 27.82 12.28 -12.50
N GLY A 540 27.13 11.15 -12.47
CA GLY A 540 27.68 9.82 -12.70
C GLY A 540 28.46 9.25 -11.52
N ARG A 541 28.18 9.73 -10.31
CA ARG A 541 28.89 9.37 -9.06
C ARG A 541 28.17 8.27 -8.27
N SER A 542 27.60 7.32 -9.00
CA SER A 542 26.92 6.14 -8.45
C SER A 542 27.60 4.89 -9.00
N ILE A 543 28.15 4.06 -8.12
CA ILE A 543 28.93 2.87 -8.48
C ILE A 543 28.18 1.62 -8.04
N PRO A 544 27.86 0.66 -8.94
CA PRO A 544 27.28 -0.62 -8.53
C PRO A 544 28.21 -1.35 -7.56
N ALA A 545 27.70 -1.78 -6.41
CA ALA A 545 28.48 -2.48 -5.40
C ALA A 545 29.13 -3.77 -5.95
N GLU A 546 28.46 -4.43 -6.91
CA GLU A 546 29.00 -5.61 -7.62
C GLU A 546 30.24 -5.32 -8.48
N ALA A 547 30.45 -4.06 -8.87
CA ALA A 547 31.64 -3.64 -9.60
C ALA A 547 32.87 -3.47 -8.68
N ILE A 548 32.67 -3.44 -7.36
CA ILE A 548 33.71 -3.20 -6.36
C ILE A 548 34.20 -4.53 -5.81
N ARG A 549 35.52 -4.74 -5.81
CA ARG A 549 36.14 -5.95 -5.25
C ARG A 549 36.83 -5.62 -3.92
N PRO A 550 36.21 -5.89 -2.76
CA PRO A 550 36.77 -5.51 -1.47
C PRO A 550 38.04 -6.31 -1.13
N SER A 551 39.09 -5.58 -0.76
CA SER A 551 40.34 -6.15 -0.27
C SER A 551 40.15 -6.89 1.06
N ALA A 552 41.14 -7.69 1.47
CA ALA A 552 41.12 -8.35 2.77
C ALA A 552 41.09 -7.34 3.93
N LEU A 553 41.75 -6.18 3.76
CA LEU A 553 41.73 -5.09 4.72
C LEU A 553 40.33 -4.47 4.82
N ALA A 554 39.65 -4.23 3.70
CA ALA A 554 38.30 -3.67 3.69
C ALA A 554 37.29 -4.57 4.43
N ARG A 555 37.36 -5.88 4.21
CA ARG A 555 36.54 -6.88 4.92
C ARG A 555 36.81 -6.89 6.42
N LEU A 556 38.09 -6.90 6.81
CA LEU A 556 38.49 -6.92 8.23
C LEU A 556 38.05 -5.64 8.97
N LEU A 557 38.09 -4.49 8.30
CA LEU A 557 37.67 -3.22 8.89
C LEU A 557 36.14 -3.10 8.96
N ALA A 558 35.41 -3.61 7.97
CA ALA A 558 33.94 -3.65 7.98
C ALA A 558 33.40 -4.46 9.18
N ASP A 559 33.99 -5.63 9.45
CA ASP A 559 33.59 -6.50 10.56
C ASP A 559 33.80 -5.86 11.95
N GLN A 560 34.76 -4.93 12.07
CA GLN A 560 35.07 -4.24 13.33
C GLN A 560 34.25 -2.95 13.55
N ALA A 561 33.51 -2.47 12.55
CA ALA A 561 32.86 -1.16 12.54
C ALA A 561 31.42 -1.16 13.11
N GLY A 562 30.97 -2.26 13.74
CA GLY A 562 29.59 -2.66 14.07
C GLY A 562 28.68 -1.73 14.90
N SER A 563 28.61 -0.43 14.59
CA SER A 563 27.56 0.48 15.08
C SER A 563 27.36 1.74 14.23
N TYR A 564 28.00 1.87 13.06
CA TYR A 564 27.93 3.08 12.22
C TYR A 564 27.49 2.71 10.80
N ALA A 565 26.34 3.25 10.38
CA ALA A 565 25.53 2.74 9.27
C ALA A 565 26.22 2.70 7.89
N THR A 566 27.20 3.57 7.64
CA THR A 566 27.84 3.71 6.32
C THR A 566 29.09 2.84 6.11
N MET A 567 29.68 2.27 7.16
CA MET A 567 30.97 1.54 7.09
C MET A 567 30.89 0.05 7.49
N SER A 568 29.69 -0.52 7.63
CA SER A 568 29.49 -1.96 7.82
C SER A 568 29.61 -2.77 6.52
N GLN A 569 29.77 -2.10 5.38
CA GLN A 569 29.81 -2.71 4.05
C GLN A 569 31.25 -2.75 3.52
N PRO A 570 31.82 -3.94 3.24
CA PRO A 570 33.19 -4.05 2.73
C PRO A 570 33.46 -3.25 1.45
N GLU A 571 32.45 -3.10 0.59
CA GLU A 571 32.52 -2.34 -0.66
C GLU A 571 32.68 -0.82 -0.39
N SER A 572 31.94 -0.27 0.56
CA SER A 572 32.05 1.15 0.96
C SER A 572 33.40 1.44 1.62
N VAL A 573 33.88 0.52 2.47
CA VAL A 573 35.21 0.60 3.08
C VAL A 573 36.32 0.54 2.02
N GLN A 574 36.12 -0.26 0.96
CA GLN A 574 37.07 -0.36 -0.15
C GLN A 574 37.19 0.98 -0.91
N LEU A 575 36.07 1.67 -1.18
CA LEU A 575 36.10 2.99 -1.80
C LEU A 575 36.77 4.06 -0.92
N VAL A 576 36.55 4.02 0.40
CA VAL A 576 37.28 4.89 1.35
C VAL A 576 38.80 4.64 1.28
N ILE A 577 39.23 3.38 1.18
CA ILE A 577 40.65 3.03 1.02
C ILE A 577 41.21 3.58 -0.30
N GLU A 578 40.43 3.52 -1.38
CA GLU A 578 40.83 4.03 -2.70
C GLU A 578 40.92 5.55 -2.73
N GLN A 579 40.03 6.27 -2.04
CA GLN A 579 40.04 7.74 -1.98
C GLN A 579 41.11 8.30 -1.02
N VAL A 580 41.22 7.73 0.18
CA VAL A 580 42.05 8.29 1.27
C VAL A 580 43.44 7.65 1.34
N GLY A 581 43.59 6.46 0.78
CA GLY A 581 44.82 5.67 0.75
C GLY A 581 44.97 4.75 1.96
N THR A 582 45.43 3.52 1.69
CA THR A 582 45.59 2.43 2.67
C THR A 582 46.34 2.83 3.94
N ALA A 583 47.43 3.58 3.82
CA ALA A 583 48.27 3.95 4.97
C ALA A 583 47.53 4.86 5.97
N ARG A 584 46.69 5.78 5.47
CA ARG A 584 45.90 6.69 6.31
C ARG A 584 44.74 5.96 6.97
N VAL A 585 44.06 5.05 6.26
CA VAL A 585 42.99 4.23 6.81
C VAL A 585 43.48 3.33 7.94
N VAL A 586 44.64 2.69 7.77
CA VAL A 586 45.26 1.87 8.82
C VAL A 586 45.66 2.72 10.02
N ALA A 587 46.28 3.89 9.80
CA ALA A 587 46.65 4.81 10.88
C ALA A 587 45.42 5.29 11.67
N ALA A 588 44.32 5.62 10.98
CA ALA A 588 43.05 5.97 11.61
C ALA A 588 42.47 4.81 12.42
N ALA A 589 42.50 3.58 11.89
CA ALA A 589 42.00 2.38 12.59
C ALA A 589 42.76 2.13 13.90
N VAL A 590 44.10 2.23 13.86
CA VAL A 590 44.96 2.08 15.03
C VAL A 590 44.69 3.18 16.06
N ALA A 591 44.57 4.44 15.62
CA ALA A 591 44.25 5.55 16.51
C ALA A 591 42.85 5.42 17.14
N GLY A 592 41.85 4.95 16.39
CA GLY A 592 40.51 4.66 16.90
C GLY A 592 40.47 3.51 17.91
N ALA A 593 41.28 2.47 17.71
CA ALA A 593 41.44 1.38 18.67
C ALA A 593 42.14 1.85 19.96
N ALA A 594 43.21 2.64 19.84
CA ALA A 594 43.93 3.21 20.97
C ALA A 594 43.07 4.21 21.75
N GLY A 595 42.30 5.05 21.07
CA GLY A 595 41.36 6.00 21.68
C GLY A 595 40.30 5.29 22.54
N ARG A 596 39.76 4.15 22.08
CA ARG A 596 38.79 3.35 22.84
C ARG A 596 39.34 2.85 24.17
N LEU A 597 40.63 2.52 24.25
CA LEU A 597 41.28 2.07 25.49
C LEU A 597 41.39 3.17 26.54
N ILE A 598 41.37 4.44 26.14
CA ILE A 598 41.44 5.62 27.01
C ILE A 598 40.11 6.39 27.09
N GLY A 599 39.01 5.76 26.67
CA GLY A 599 37.66 6.35 26.73
C GLY A 599 37.36 7.42 25.68
N ARG A 600 38.24 7.65 24.69
CA ARG A 600 38.01 8.57 23.57
C ARG A 600 37.33 7.83 22.40
N ARG A 601 36.21 8.35 21.92
CA ARG A 601 35.48 7.82 20.75
C ARG A 601 35.58 8.79 19.57
N GLY A 602 35.48 8.26 18.34
CA GLY A 602 35.45 9.06 17.11
C GLY A 602 36.81 9.48 16.54
N ASP A 603 37.94 9.06 17.14
CA ASP A 603 39.29 9.39 16.64
C ASP A 603 39.57 8.78 15.24
N PHE A 604 38.89 7.68 14.89
CA PHE A 604 38.91 7.08 13.55
C PHE A 604 38.42 8.05 12.48
N TYR A 605 37.18 8.56 12.63
CA TYR A 605 36.57 9.49 11.69
C TYR A 605 37.27 10.84 11.66
N ARG A 606 37.76 11.32 12.80
CA ARG A 606 38.49 12.60 12.88
C ARG A 606 39.78 12.60 12.04
N LEU A 607 40.43 11.45 11.89
CA LEU A 607 41.66 11.30 11.09
C LEU A 607 41.38 11.05 9.60
N LEU A 608 40.20 10.51 9.28
CA LEU A 608 39.79 10.28 7.89
C LEU A 608 39.16 11.51 7.23
N GLY A 609 38.64 12.46 8.01
CA GLY A 609 38.11 13.74 7.52
C GLY A 609 36.75 13.61 6.82
N SER A 610 36.36 14.65 6.06
CA SER A 610 35.07 14.72 5.36
C SER A 610 34.90 13.67 4.25
N ALA A 611 35.99 13.10 3.74
CA ALA A 611 35.97 12.08 2.68
C ALA A 611 35.22 10.79 3.03
N VAL A 612 34.96 10.52 4.32
CA VAL A 612 34.14 9.38 4.77
C VAL A 612 32.66 9.75 4.91
N ALA A 613 32.35 11.03 5.12
CA ALA A 613 30.98 11.52 5.15
C ALA A 613 30.38 11.57 3.74
N GLU A 614 31.21 11.69 2.71
CA GLU A 614 30.80 11.73 1.29
C GLU A 614 30.60 10.34 0.65
N ILE A 615 30.64 9.25 1.40
CA ILE A 615 30.40 7.89 0.88
C ILE A 615 29.20 7.30 1.60
N ASP A 616 28.06 7.32 0.91
CA ASP A 616 26.86 6.64 1.36
C ASP A 616 26.85 5.21 0.86
N GLY A 617 26.81 4.28 1.82
CA GLY A 617 26.65 2.86 1.55
C GLY A 617 25.29 2.56 0.91
N TYR A 618 25.11 1.34 0.43
CA TYR A 618 23.82 0.94 -0.11
C TYR A 618 22.82 0.74 1.06
N THR A 619 22.16 1.82 1.49
CA THR A 619 21.03 1.82 2.42
C THR A 619 19.80 2.30 1.67
N GLY A 620 19.00 1.36 1.14
CA GLY A 620 17.62 1.64 0.72
C GLY A 620 17.43 2.74 -0.33
N THR A 621 18.31 2.82 -1.33
CA THR A 621 18.10 3.66 -2.52
C THR A 621 17.06 3.00 -3.45
N MET A 622 16.33 3.83 -4.21
CA MET A 622 15.32 3.39 -5.18
C MET A 622 15.94 2.54 -6.31
N PRO A 623 15.27 1.49 -6.84
CA PRO A 623 15.77 0.76 -8.00
C PRO A 623 16.01 1.70 -9.20
N PRO A 624 17.11 1.56 -9.96
CA PRO A 624 18.12 0.48 -9.91
C PRO A 624 19.26 0.72 -8.90
N TYR A 625 19.20 1.78 -8.09
CA TYR A 625 20.31 2.21 -7.24
C TYR A 625 20.43 1.48 -5.91
N GLU A 626 19.53 0.55 -5.59
CA GLU A 626 19.43 -0.23 -4.33
C GLU A 626 20.74 -0.91 -3.88
N ARG A 627 21.62 -1.22 -4.85
CA ARG A 627 22.96 -1.80 -4.63
C ARG A 627 24.08 -0.94 -5.19
N HIS A 628 23.87 0.37 -5.28
CA HIS A 628 24.89 1.33 -5.66
C HIS A 628 25.41 2.06 -4.43
N ILE A 629 26.70 2.37 -4.45
CA ILE A 629 27.34 3.29 -3.51
C ILE A 629 27.38 4.65 -4.20
N VAL A 630 26.80 5.66 -3.57
CA VAL A 630 26.74 7.02 -4.11
C VAL A 630 27.80 7.86 -3.42
N LEU A 631 28.61 8.55 -4.21
CA LEU A 631 29.62 9.49 -3.70
C LEU A 631 29.01 10.89 -3.66
N GLY A 632 29.44 11.73 -2.72
CA GLY A 632 28.93 13.10 -2.62
C GLY A 632 29.17 13.95 -3.88
N PRO A 633 28.34 14.97 -4.13
CA PRO A 633 28.31 15.74 -5.37
C PRO A 633 29.59 16.58 -5.57
N LEU A 634 29.99 16.75 -6.83
CA LEU A 634 31.07 17.65 -7.24
C LEU A 634 30.56 19.09 -7.29
N GLU A 635 31.34 20.01 -6.70
CA GLU A 635 31.13 21.46 -6.75
C GLU A 635 29.66 21.86 -6.49
N PRO A 636 29.08 21.51 -5.33
CA PRO A 636 27.66 21.69 -5.06
C PRO A 636 27.20 23.15 -5.21
N ASP A 637 28.00 24.15 -4.85
CA ASP A 637 27.66 25.57 -5.09
C ASP A 637 27.52 25.90 -6.58
N ALA A 638 28.40 25.36 -7.42
CA ALA A 638 28.34 25.58 -8.87
C ALA A 638 27.12 24.88 -9.50
N ALA A 639 26.81 23.67 -9.04
CA ALA A 639 25.61 22.94 -9.44
C ALA A 639 24.33 23.69 -9.02
N ALA A 640 24.27 24.19 -7.78
CA ALA A 640 23.14 25.00 -7.31
C ALA A 640 22.94 26.27 -8.16
N ALA A 641 24.03 26.97 -8.50
CA ALA A 641 23.97 28.17 -9.34
C ALA A 641 23.48 27.87 -10.79
N GLN A 642 23.88 26.74 -11.37
CA GLN A 642 23.43 26.32 -12.70
C GLN A 642 21.94 25.97 -12.71
N ILE A 643 21.50 25.15 -11.75
CA ILE A 643 20.09 24.79 -11.60
C ILE A 643 19.24 26.03 -11.35
N ALA A 644 19.70 26.97 -10.49
CA ALA A 644 18.99 28.21 -10.20
C ALA A 644 18.74 29.04 -11.46
N LYS A 645 19.74 29.12 -12.35
CA LYS A 645 19.61 29.80 -13.65
C LYS A 645 18.61 29.11 -14.57
N ALA A 646 18.50 27.78 -14.51
CA ALA A 646 17.60 27.01 -15.35
C ALA A 646 16.14 27.06 -14.87
N CYS A 647 15.90 26.97 -13.56
CA CYS A 647 14.55 26.97 -12.99
C CYS A 647 14.02 28.38 -12.66
N GLY A 648 14.90 29.39 -12.59
CA GLY A 648 14.53 30.78 -12.31
C GLY A 648 14.09 31.03 -10.86
N ALA A 649 14.64 30.26 -9.91
CA ALA A 649 14.42 30.36 -8.47
C ALA A 649 15.73 30.12 -7.72
N TYR A 650 15.80 30.43 -6.43
CA TYR A 650 16.96 30.10 -5.61
C TYR A 650 17.06 28.57 -5.44
N VAL A 651 18.27 28.04 -5.30
CA VAL A 651 18.51 26.59 -5.19
C VAL A 651 19.45 26.27 -4.04
N ALA A 652 19.16 25.20 -3.32
CA ALA A 652 20.05 24.60 -2.32
C ALA A 652 20.21 23.11 -2.60
N ILE A 653 21.45 22.60 -2.55
CA ILE A 653 21.75 21.17 -2.56
C ILE A 653 21.90 20.71 -1.13
N VAL A 654 21.15 19.68 -0.78
CA VAL A 654 20.93 19.30 0.62
C VAL A 654 21.12 17.81 0.84
N ASP A 655 21.79 17.48 1.93
CA ASP A 655 21.75 16.16 2.53
C ASP A 655 20.72 16.19 3.65
N ALA A 656 19.67 15.38 3.56
CA ALA A 656 18.64 15.28 4.58
C ALA A 656 18.36 13.81 4.89
N ASN A 657 18.47 13.44 6.16
CA ASN A 657 18.25 12.06 6.62
C ASN A 657 17.16 11.97 7.69
N ASP A 658 16.63 10.76 7.87
CA ASP A 658 15.50 10.46 8.78
C ASP A 658 15.84 10.58 10.27
N LEU A 659 17.06 11.01 10.62
CA LEU A 659 17.53 11.18 12.01
C LEU A 659 17.48 12.65 12.48
N HIS A 660 16.63 13.47 11.85
CA HIS A 660 16.53 14.91 12.08
C HIS A 660 17.86 15.65 11.86
N LYS A 661 18.61 15.26 10.83
CA LYS A 661 19.79 16.00 10.38
C LYS A 661 19.58 16.39 8.94
N ALA A 662 19.77 17.68 8.68
CA ALA A 662 19.89 18.23 7.36
C ALA A 662 21.17 19.07 7.29
N GLU A 663 21.85 19.05 6.16
CA GLU A 663 23.02 19.87 5.85
C GLU A 663 22.86 20.46 4.45
N VAL A 664 23.23 21.74 4.28
CA VAL A 664 23.25 22.39 2.97
C VAL A 664 24.67 22.29 2.45
N LEU A 665 24.88 21.48 1.42
CA LEU A 665 26.20 21.23 0.84
C LEU A 665 26.63 22.31 -0.15
N GLY A 666 25.67 22.97 -0.79
CA GLY A 666 25.93 24.12 -1.64
C GLY A 666 24.64 24.86 -1.97
N ALA A 667 24.76 26.15 -2.30
CA ALA A 667 23.58 26.98 -2.57
C ALA A 667 23.86 28.09 -3.58
N SER A 668 22.82 28.54 -4.28
CA SER A 668 22.89 29.72 -5.14
C SER A 668 23.01 31.00 -4.29
N ASP A 669 23.63 32.04 -4.86
CA ASP A 669 23.80 33.35 -4.21
C ASP A 669 22.49 33.87 -3.61
N GLY A 670 22.56 34.31 -2.35
CA GLY A 670 21.42 34.86 -1.61
C GLY A 670 20.70 33.87 -0.70
N VAL A 671 20.86 32.56 -0.86
CA VAL A 671 20.22 31.57 0.04
C VAL A 671 20.76 31.66 1.48
N ILE A 672 19.86 31.68 2.47
CA ILE A 672 20.20 31.62 3.89
C ILE A 672 20.22 30.15 4.32
N ALA A 673 21.41 29.52 4.27
CA ALA A 673 21.59 28.08 4.46
C ALA A 673 21.05 27.55 5.80
N ASP A 674 21.23 28.29 6.90
CA ASP A 674 20.71 27.88 8.21
C ASP A 674 19.19 27.79 8.25
N SER A 675 18.50 28.71 7.55
CA SER A 675 17.04 28.71 7.47
C SER A 675 16.53 27.55 6.60
N VAL A 676 17.19 27.28 5.46
CA VAL A 676 16.88 26.11 4.62
C VAL A 676 17.08 24.81 5.40
N ARG A 677 18.20 24.68 6.12
CA ARG A 677 18.52 23.52 6.96
C ARG A 677 17.41 23.25 7.98
N GLN A 678 16.96 24.28 8.70
CA GLN A 678 15.87 24.14 9.68
C GLN A 678 14.59 23.63 9.03
N CYS A 679 14.29 24.08 7.80
CA CYS A 679 13.10 23.66 7.07
C CYS A 679 13.11 22.20 6.62
N LEU A 680 14.29 21.57 6.60
CA LEU A 680 14.48 20.21 6.10
C LEU A 680 14.69 19.17 7.21
N LEU A 681 14.66 19.56 8.49
CA LEU A 681 14.85 18.66 9.64
C LEU A 681 13.80 17.54 9.71
N GLY A 682 12.61 17.77 9.16
CA GLY A 682 11.55 16.76 9.02
C GLY A 682 11.68 15.86 7.79
N ASN A 683 12.80 15.95 7.06
CA ASN A 683 13.05 15.28 5.78
C ASN A 683 11.85 15.33 4.80
N PRO A 684 11.44 16.53 4.35
CA PRO A 684 10.32 16.66 3.40
C PRO A 684 10.63 16.05 2.02
N HIS A 685 11.89 15.68 1.74
CA HIS A 685 12.24 14.89 0.57
C HIS A 685 11.65 13.48 0.61
N GLY A 686 11.22 13.01 1.78
CA GLY A 686 10.63 11.70 1.93
C GLY A 686 11.66 10.58 1.77
N ASN A 687 11.17 9.35 1.64
CA ASN A 687 12.00 8.18 1.41
C ASN A 687 12.24 7.94 -0.09
N SER A 688 13.31 7.23 -0.44
CA SER A 688 13.72 6.96 -1.83
C SER A 688 12.59 6.41 -2.72
N ASP A 689 11.65 5.65 -2.16
CA ASP A 689 10.51 5.06 -2.87
C ASP A 689 9.40 6.07 -3.25
N GLN A 690 9.43 7.26 -2.67
CA GLN A 690 8.45 8.33 -2.93
C GLN A 690 8.80 9.20 -4.14
N GLN A 691 10.00 9.04 -4.71
CA GLN A 691 10.49 9.76 -5.91
C GLN A 691 10.51 11.28 -5.77
N THR A 692 10.76 11.81 -4.58
CA THR A 692 10.71 13.25 -4.26
C THR A 692 12.09 13.85 -3.96
N PRO A 693 13.09 13.76 -4.88
CA PRO A 693 14.41 14.35 -4.64
C PRO A 693 14.39 15.88 -4.65
N LEU A 694 13.25 16.52 -4.94
CA LEU A 694 13.07 17.96 -4.96
C LEU A 694 12.07 18.39 -3.88
N VAL A 695 12.34 19.50 -3.20
CA VAL A 695 11.40 20.18 -2.30
C VAL A 695 11.40 21.66 -2.63
N VAL A 696 10.24 22.25 -2.85
CA VAL A 696 10.10 23.71 -3.04
C VAL A 696 9.68 24.35 -1.73
N LEU A 697 10.57 25.13 -1.12
CA LEU A 697 10.29 25.93 0.06
C LEU A 697 9.69 27.27 -0.36
N LYS A 698 8.45 27.52 0.06
CA LYS A 698 7.71 28.75 -0.23
C LYS A 698 7.53 29.59 1.02
N TYR A 699 7.81 30.88 0.93
CA TYR A 699 7.48 31.85 1.99
C TYR A 699 6.12 32.50 1.73
N ARG A 700 5.17 32.33 2.66
CA ARG A 700 3.85 32.95 2.67
C ARG A 700 3.63 33.74 3.97
N PRO A 701 3.94 35.04 3.99
CA PRO A 701 3.76 35.85 5.19
C PRO A 701 2.27 36.00 5.52
N ALA A 702 1.92 35.82 6.80
CA ALA A 702 0.63 36.23 7.33
C ALA A 702 0.50 37.76 7.36
N GLN A 703 -0.72 38.30 7.43
CA GLN A 703 -0.91 39.75 7.61
C GLN A 703 -0.19 40.22 8.88
N GLY A 704 0.85 41.05 8.72
CA GLY A 704 1.67 41.59 9.82
C GLY A 704 3.08 40.99 9.94
N SER A 705 3.43 39.96 9.16
CA SER A 705 4.80 39.41 9.07
C SER A 705 5.71 40.26 8.15
N PRO A 706 7.06 40.18 8.29
CA PRO A 706 7.97 40.89 7.40
C PRO A 706 7.75 40.51 5.94
N ALA A 707 7.85 41.47 5.03
CA ALA A 707 7.63 41.25 3.59
C ALA A 707 8.78 40.47 2.92
N ALA A 708 9.97 40.43 3.53
CA ALA A 708 11.15 39.76 3.00
C ALA A 708 11.20 38.29 3.43
N SER A 709 11.59 37.41 2.51
CA SER A 709 11.73 35.98 2.76
C SER A 709 12.86 35.69 3.77
N PRO A 710 12.66 34.83 4.77
CA PRO A 710 13.74 34.39 5.67
C PRO A 710 14.62 33.31 5.05
N LEU A 711 14.31 32.87 3.82
CA LEU A 711 15.03 31.82 3.10
C LEU A 711 16.14 32.36 2.19
N HIS A 712 16.09 33.64 1.82
CA HIS A 712 17.11 34.30 1.00
C HIS A 712 17.24 35.80 1.33
N ALA A 713 18.39 36.40 1.03
CA ALA A 713 18.78 37.78 1.37
C ALA A 713 18.36 38.84 0.33
#